data_AF-A0A523QDK6-F1
#
_entry.id   AF-A0A523QDK6-F1
#
_cell.length_a   1.000
_cell.length_b   1.000
_cell.length_c   1.000
_cell.angle_alpha   90.00
_cell.angle_beta   90.00
_cell.angle_gamma   90.00
#
_symmetry.space_group_name_H-M   'P 1'
#
loop_
_entity.id
_entity.type
_entity.pdbx_description
1 polymer ?
#
loop_
_entity_poly.entity_id
_entity_poly.type
_entity_poly.pdbx_seq_one_letter_code
_entity_poly.pdbx_strand_id
1 'polypeptide(L)'
;MSHVSKIELRGFKSFGNTKVSIPLSRGLTAIVGPNGSGKSNVVDALCFVLGGMSAKLMRAERFSDFLFNGGNGQRPAPFAEVLLHFNNEDGALPINSTTVVISRKVDRSGKCVYRINRKRASRQEIVDMLSKTMSSPGGYNFIMQGDIDRFIKMDSFDRRTIIDDLAGVAEYDEKKQKSLAELQRVKTNLNSMSAILGEISVQMEKLRSEREGAIRYRELNQELGRIRAALLSVRRATCRRKLSRLQQRIKVKEEALQELRDKRRKILEEAGSYDRKVGHIEKLIEEKQNTGMFAEAGKIRERLKLFGEMLNSTAGERARIESEIADLSVRIKKIVPHDERDVSLEKIPLLSSKFENLYERFNALTQTFDSSRSRAGTEKVLQELRGVLDDLRVILGDFSKHFEQASELLKGTPPLEKPNEPDTRPQLQHRLISLEAVRSQLDERLKQLQQQVQEAQIELDRVTVLEEKERSSVGTLRKEREKLRYKVGSLKEKAGHIEDPIEQLSNELQAFRVEEASLRPQLENIEGELKQVKIEVEITLDTDPAKLERRVGALEAELEALGPVNFRAIQDFRNAERRFNSEKLKHDKLVAEKQAILDFMREIDEKKKEVFMQTFNEISKSFSKIFSELSPGGVAGLILENEEIPFEGGLEIEAKPAGKEIARVEALSGGEKALTALAFIFSLQRFRPTTLYVLDEIDAHLDDQNLRRVAELISRSSRESQVILVTLHDSMMSVSDRLFGVTMGKSGVSRLFSVELAGLAA
;
A
#
# COMPACT_ATOMS: atom_id res chain seq x y z
N MET A 1 73.45 -55.57 -17.13
CA MET A 1 72.21 -55.93 -16.45
C MET A 1 72.50 -56.07 -14.96
N SER A 2 71.66 -55.48 -14.12
CA SER A 2 71.64 -55.72 -12.69
C SER A 2 71.61 -57.23 -12.45
N HIS A 3 72.32 -57.72 -11.44
CA HIS A 3 72.33 -59.15 -11.11
C HIS A 3 72.78 -59.32 -9.66
N VAL A 4 72.50 -60.50 -9.11
CA VAL A 4 72.97 -60.86 -7.78
C VAL A 4 74.44 -61.22 -7.86
N SER A 5 75.29 -60.42 -7.25
CA SER A 5 76.74 -60.66 -7.18
C SER A 5 77.12 -61.72 -6.15
N LYS A 6 76.44 -61.76 -4.99
CA LYS A 6 76.66 -62.74 -3.94
C LYS A 6 75.51 -62.81 -2.94
N ILE A 7 75.38 -63.95 -2.27
CA ILE A 7 74.54 -64.15 -1.10
C ILE A 7 75.40 -64.46 0.12
N GLU A 8 75.05 -63.90 1.27
CA GLU A 8 75.71 -64.17 2.55
C GLU A 8 74.69 -64.70 3.55
N LEU A 9 75.01 -65.80 4.23
CA LEU A 9 74.15 -66.47 5.20
C LEU A 9 74.83 -66.53 6.55
N ARG A 10 74.08 -66.32 7.63
CA ARG A 10 74.57 -66.47 9.00
C ARG A 10 73.47 -67.02 9.90
N GLY A 11 73.73 -68.15 10.55
CA GLY A 11 72.78 -68.78 11.47
C GLY A 11 71.49 -69.23 10.79
N PHE A 12 71.52 -69.46 9.48
CA PHE A 12 70.35 -69.76 8.65
C PHE A 12 70.28 -71.26 8.33
N LYS A 13 69.27 -71.94 8.86
CA LYS A 13 69.03 -73.38 8.73
C LYS A 13 70.30 -74.18 8.98
N SER A 14 70.76 -74.99 8.03
CA SER A 14 71.96 -75.82 8.15
C SER A 14 73.28 -75.05 8.05
N PHE A 15 73.26 -73.77 7.67
CA PHE A 15 74.43 -72.89 7.66
C PHE A 15 74.57 -72.23 9.05
N GLY A 16 75.47 -72.79 9.86
CA GLY A 16 75.66 -72.45 11.28
C GLY A 16 76.03 -70.99 11.59
N ASN A 17 76.58 -70.72 12.77
CA ASN A 17 76.79 -69.34 13.25
C ASN A 17 77.87 -68.55 12.50
N THR A 18 78.73 -69.25 11.77
CA THR A 18 79.78 -68.66 10.93
C THR A 18 79.17 -68.07 9.68
N LYS A 19 79.56 -66.85 9.34
CA LYS A 19 79.13 -66.21 8.10
C LYS A 19 79.65 -67.00 6.90
N VAL A 20 78.74 -67.38 6.02
CA VAL A 20 78.99 -68.07 4.76
C VAL A 20 78.72 -67.09 3.62
N SER A 21 79.58 -67.02 2.62
CA SER A 21 79.39 -66.17 1.44
C SER A 21 79.51 -67.02 0.17
N ILE A 22 78.51 -66.92 -0.70
CA ILE A 22 78.44 -67.61 -1.99
C ILE A 22 78.47 -66.54 -3.08
N PRO A 23 79.59 -66.39 -3.81
CA PRO A 23 79.63 -65.52 -4.98
C PRO A 23 78.85 -66.17 -6.13
N LEU A 24 78.02 -65.41 -6.82
CA LEU A 24 77.15 -65.91 -7.88
C LEU A 24 77.66 -65.42 -9.25
N SER A 25 77.61 -66.28 -10.27
CA SER A 25 77.94 -65.90 -11.65
C SER A 25 76.86 -65.00 -12.24
N ARG A 26 77.21 -64.14 -13.21
CA ARG A 26 76.23 -63.39 -14.01
C ARG A 26 75.36 -64.33 -14.88
N GLY A 27 75.90 -65.49 -15.26
CA GLY A 27 75.19 -66.52 -16.03
C GLY A 27 74.60 -67.61 -15.15
N LEU A 28 74.99 -68.87 -15.38
CA LEU A 28 74.47 -70.06 -14.69
C LEU A 28 75.37 -70.47 -13.52
N THR A 29 74.82 -70.43 -12.31
CA THR A 29 75.45 -70.98 -11.10
C THR A 29 74.74 -72.25 -10.67
N ALA A 30 75.45 -73.38 -10.63
CA ALA A 30 74.93 -74.65 -10.14
C ALA A 30 75.32 -74.88 -8.67
N ILE A 31 74.37 -75.30 -7.85
CA ILE A 31 74.56 -75.70 -6.46
C ILE A 31 74.27 -77.20 -6.36
N VAL A 32 75.26 -77.97 -5.97
CA VAL A 32 75.24 -79.44 -6.03
C VAL A 32 75.64 -80.02 -4.68
N GLY A 33 75.32 -81.27 -4.43
CA GLY A 33 75.73 -81.96 -3.20
C GLY A 33 74.76 -83.05 -2.81
N PRO A 34 75.15 -84.03 -1.98
CA PRO A 34 74.30 -85.16 -1.63
C PRO A 34 72.99 -84.73 -0.97
N ASN A 35 71.98 -85.60 -1.02
CA ASN A 35 70.69 -85.35 -0.37
C ASN A 35 70.87 -85.09 1.14
N GLY A 36 70.13 -84.09 1.65
CA GLY A 36 70.26 -83.64 3.04
C GLY A 36 71.48 -82.75 3.33
N SER A 37 72.33 -82.43 2.35
CA SER A 37 73.49 -81.53 2.52
C SER A 37 73.13 -80.08 2.83
N GLY A 38 71.90 -79.66 2.56
CA GLY A 38 71.44 -78.28 2.70
C GLY A 38 71.53 -77.43 1.42
N LYS A 39 71.71 -78.06 0.24
CA LYS A 39 71.72 -77.38 -1.07
C LYS A 39 70.51 -76.46 -1.28
N SER A 40 69.32 -76.98 -1.04
CA SER A 40 68.08 -76.24 -1.24
C SER A 40 67.81 -75.17 -0.17
N ASN A 41 68.53 -75.22 0.98
CA ASN A 41 68.49 -74.14 1.96
C ASN A 41 69.09 -72.83 1.41
N VAL A 42 69.92 -72.88 0.35
CA VAL A 42 70.40 -71.68 -0.34
C VAL A 42 69.26 -71.00 -1.11
N VAL A 43 68.41 -71.80 -1.76
CA VAL A 43 67.21 -71.32 -2.45
C VAL A 43 66.20 -70.76 -1.44
N ASP A 44 66.02 -71.43 -0.30
CA ASP A 44 65.18 -70.90 0.79
C ASP A 44 65.71 -69.56 1.32
N ALA A 45 67.04 -69.38 1.38
CA ALA A 45 67.64 -68.12 1.79
C ALA A 45 67.39 -66.99 0.78
N LEU A 46 67.44 -67.28 -0.52
CA LEU A 46 67.06 -66.33 -1.58
C LEU A 46 65.59 -65.92 -1.46
N CYS A 47 64.67 -66.89 -1.33
CA CYS A 47 63.24 -66.60 -1.14
C CYS A 47 62.99 -65.80 0.16
N PHE A 48 63.73 -66.12 1.22
CA PHE A 48 63.64 -65.42 2.51
C PHE A 48 64.02 -63.95 2.38
N VAL A 49 65.20 -63.64 1.85
CA VAL A 49 65.71 -62.25 1.78
C VAL A 49 64.91 -61.37 0.82
N LEU A 50 64.34 -61.96 -0.24
CA LEU A 50 63.50 -61.28 -1.23
C LEU A 50 62.07 -60.99 -0.73
N GLY A 51 61.72 -61.39 0.51
CA GLY A 51 60.47 -60.98 1.15
C GLY A 51 59.35 -62.02 1.14
N GLY A 52 59.68 -63.32 1.00
CA GLY A 52 58.71 -64.41 1.09
C GLY A 52 57.90 -64.40 2.40
N MET A 53 56.57 -64.49 2.30
CA MET A 53 55.63 -64.41 3.44
C MET A 53 55.36 -65.76 4.10
N SER A 54 55.43 -66.85 3.34
CA SER A 54 55.13 -68.19 3.83
C SER A 54 56.41 -68.91 4.21
N ALA A 55 56.57 -69.22 5.50
CA ALA A 55 57.64 -70.11 5.95
C ALA A 55 57.52 -71.51 5.31
N LYS A 56 56.29 -71.97 5.03
CA LYS A 56 56.00 -73.28 4.44
C LYS A 56 56.57 -73.43 3.04
N LEU A 57 56.50 -72.37 2.21
CA LEU A 57 57.13 -72.37 0.88
C LEU A 57 58.65 -72.57 0.95
N MET A 58 59.27 -72.13 2.04
CA MET A 58 60.69 -72.31 2.32
C MET A 58 60.93 -73.50 3.27
N ARG A 59 60.08 -74.54 3.23
CA ARG A 59 60.23 -75.79 3.98
C ARG A 59 60.44 -75.60 5.50
N ALA A 60 59.67 -74.70 6.11
CA ALA A 60 59.63 -74.46 7.55
C ALA A 60 58.20 -74.18 8.03
N GLU A 61 57.85 -74.53 9.27
CA GLU A 61 56.52 -74.20 9.80
C GLU A 61 56.43 -72.74 10.23
N ARG A 62 57.50 -72.21 10.84
CA ARG A 62 57.59 -70.83 11.33
C ARG A 62 58.92 -70.19 10.94
N PHE A 63 58.94 -68.86 10.91
CA PHE A 63 60.17 -68.09 10.65
C PHE A 63 61.27 -68.32 11.69
N SER A 64 60.91 -68.72 12.92
CA SER A 64 61.85 -69.12 13.98
C SER A 64 62.66 -70.36 13.60
N ASP A 65 62.11 -71.23 12.75
CA ASP A 65 62.73 -72.50 12.38
C ASP A 65 63.85 -72.32 11.33
N PHE A 66 63.99 -71.10 10.81
CA PHE A 66 65.15 -70.70 10.02
C PHE A 66 66.40 -70.48 10.85
N LEU A 67 66.30 -70.38 12.18
CA LEU A 67 67.49 -70.29 13.02
C LEU A 67 68.17 -71.65 13.08
N PHE A 68 69.50 -71.66 12.94
CA PHE A 68 70.28 -72.86 13.16
C PHE A 68 70.11 -73.35 14.61
N ASN A 69 69.54 -74.55 14.77
CA ASN A 69 69.21 -75.12 16.08
C ASN A 69 70.40 -75.70 16.85
N GLY A 70 71.63 -75.58 16.33
CA GLY A 70 72.83 -76.17 16.92
C GLY A 70 73.12 -77.58 16.38
N GLY A 71 74.37 -78.01 16.50
CA GLY A 71 74.83 -79.32 16.04
C GLY A 71 76.26 -79.60 16.49
N ASN A 72 76.54 -80.84 16.92
CA ASN A 72 77.84 -81.40 17.36
C ASN A 72 79.02 -80.40 17.40
N GLY A 73 79.04 -79.54 18.43
CA GLY A 73 80.10 -78.56 18.69
C GLY A 73 79.75 -77.08 18.47
N GLN A 74 78.61 -76.74 17.84
CA GLN A 74 78.15 -75.35 17.65
C GLN A 74 76.87 -75.05 18.43
N ARG A 75 76.87 -73.89 19.11
CA ARG A 75 75.70 -73.38 19.85
C ARG A 75 74.56 -72.97 18.88
N PRO A 76 73.29 -73.07 19.29
CA PRO A 76 72.18 -72.57 18.49
C PRO A 76 72.33 -71.08 18.16
N ALA A 77 71.91 -70.67 16.97
CA ALA A 77 72.00 -69.28 16.55
C ALA A 77 71.10 -68.37 17.39
N PRO A 78 71.55 -67.14 17.73
CA PRO A 78 70.69 -66.13 18.34
C PRO A 78 69.73 -65.50 17.32
N PHE A 79 70.09 -65.53 16.03
CA PHE A 79 69.31 -65.00 14.92
C PHE A 79 69.75 -65.68 13.62
N ALA A 80 68.88 -65.68 12.61
CA ALA A 80 69.23 -66.00 11.24
C ALA A 80 69.25 -64.71 10.42
N GLU A 81 70.28 -64.52 9.61
CA GLU A 81 70.45 -63.32 8.78
C GLU A 81 70.95 -63.71 7.40
N VAL A 82 70.30 -63.16 6.38
CA VAL A 82 70.67 -63.33 4.97
C VAL A 82 70.87 -61.96 4.35
N LEU A 83 71.98 -61.77 3.65
CA LEU A 83 72.29 -60.57 2.87
C LEU A 83 72.41 -60.96 1.39
N LEU A 84 71.75 -60.20 0.54
CA LEU A 84 71.79 -60.36 -0.91
C LEU A 84 72.37 -59.10 -1.53
N HIS A 85 73.45 -59.26 -2.29
CA HIS A 85 74.18 -58.16 -2.90
C HIS A 85 73.87 -58.11 -4.40
N PHE A 86 73.29 -57.00 -4.84
CA PHE A 86 73.05 -56.70 -6.24
C PHE A 86 74.14 -55.77 -6.77
N ASN A 87 74.67 -56.09 -7.95
CA ASN A 87 75.32 -55.10 -8.79
C ASN A 87 74.23 -54.34 -9.53
N ASN A 88 74.24 -53.01 -9.43
CA ASN A 88 73.24 -52.09 -9.98
C ASN A 88 73.91 -51.01 -10.85
N GLU A 89 74.95 -51.39 -11.60
CA GLU A 89 75.69 -50.47 -12.49
C GLU A 89 74.81 -49.86 -13.58
N ASP A 90 73.76 -50.57 -14.00
CA ASP A 90 72.79 -50.13 -15.01
C ASP A 90 71.61 -49.33 -14.43
N GLY A 91 71.54 -49.17 -13.11
CA GLY A 91 70.48 -48.40 -12.43
C GLY A 91 69.08 -49.01 -12.53
N ALA A 92 68.97 -50.31 -12.84
CA ALA A 92 67.67 -50.97 -12.96
C ALA A 92 66.88 -50.98 -11.63
N LEU A 93 67.57 -51.09 -10.50
CA LEU A 93 66.96 -50.90 -9.19
C LEU A 93 66.87 -49.39 -8.88
N PRO A 94 65.72 -48.88 -8.41
CA PRO A 94 65.47 -47.45 -8.15
C PRO A 94 66.18 -46.95 -6.87
N ILE A 95 67.49 -47.20 -6.76
CA ILE A 95 68.37 -46.76 -5.69
C ILE A 95 69.61 -46.16 -6.32
N ASN A 96 69.96 -44.94 -5.91
CA ASN A 96 71.16 -44.23 -6.36
C ASN A 96 72.43 -44.82 -5.71
N SER A 97 72.75 -46.06 -6.05
CA SER A 97 73.96 -46.78 -5.64
C SER A 97 74.29 -47.86 -6.65
N THR A 98 75.56 -47.98 -7.02
CA THR A 98 76.08 -49.03 -7.91
C THR A 98 76.05 -50.42 -7.28
N THR A 99 75.96 -50.50 -5.95
CA THR A 99 75.77 -51.76 -5.21
C THR A 99 74.59 -51.60 -4.26
N VAL A 100 73.62 -52.51 -4.35
CA VAL A 100 72.44 -52.56 -3.50
C VAL A 100 72.49 -53.81 -2.64
N VAL A 101 72.37 -53.65 -1.32
CA VAL A 101 72.40 -54.77 -0.36
C VAL A 101 71.07 -54.86 0.34
N ILE A 102 70.34 -55.94 0.10
CA ILE A 102 69.10 -56.28 0.82
C ILE A 102 69.47 -57.25 1.92
N SER A 103 68.97 -57.04 3.13
CA SER A 103 69.15 -57.99 4.23
C SER A 103 67.86 -58.24 4.96
N ARG A 104 67.63 -59.49 5.34
CA ARG A 104 66.54 -59.90 6.21
C ARG A 104 67.11 -60.66 7.39
N LYS A 105 66.72 -60.26 8.59
CA LYS A 105 67.14 -60.87 9.85
C LYS A 105 65.91 -61.32 10.63
N VAL A 106 65.92 -62.54 11.14
CA VAL A 106 64.88 -63.09 12.02
C VAL A 106 65.48 -63.51 13.35
N ASP A 107 64.79 -63.21 14.44
CA ASP A 107 65.17 -63.64 15.79
C ASP A 107 64.31 -64.84 16.27
N ARG A 108 64.57 -65.33 17.48
CA ARG A 108 63.82 -66.46 18.06
C ARG A 108 62.33 -66.20 18.27
N SER A 109 61.90 -64.93 18.30
CA SER A 109 60.47 -64.58 18.40
C SER A 109 59.76 -64.73 17.04
N GLY A 110 60.51 -64.97 15.96
CA GLY A 110 59.99 -64.99 14.59
C GLY A 110 59.87 -63.59 13.96
N LYS A 111 60.22 -62.53 14.69
CA LYS A 111 60.17 -61.16 14.20
C LYS A 111 61.25 -60.93 13.14
N CYS A 112 60.82 -60.55 11.94
CA CYS A 112 61.69 -60.22 10.84
C CYS A 112 62.01 -58.72 10.80
N VAL A 113 63.27 -58.36 10.54
CA VAL A 113 63.73 -57.00 10.31
C VAL A 113 64.41 -56.94 8.96
N TYR A 114 63.91 -56.06 8.09
CA TYR A 114 64.42 -55.82 6.75
C TYR A 114 65.32 -54.60 6.71
N ARG A 115 66.33 -54.62 5.85
CA ARG A 115 67.19 -53.47 5.58
C ARG A 115 67.60 -53.41 4.11
N ILE A 116 67.73 -52.18 3.60
CA ILE A 116 68.32 -51.86 2.31
C ILE A 116 69.53 -50.97 2.59
N ASN A 117 70.71 -51.34 2.08
CA ASN A 117 71.97 -50.61 2.31
C ASN A 117 72.19 -50.25 3.80
N ARG A 118 71.95 -51.23 4.68
CA ARG A 118 72.02 -51.13 6.16
C ARG A 118 70.94 -50.27 6.84
N LYS A 119 70.11 -49.52 6.12
CA LYS A 119 68.98 -48.76 6.67
C LYS A 119 67.76 -49.65 6.82
N ARG A 120 66.98 -49.51 7.91
CA ARG A 120 65.72 -50.26 8.07
C ARG A 120 64.76 -49.90 6.96
N ALA A 121 64.10 -50.91 6.42
CA ALA A 121 63.09 -50.79 5.36
C ALA A 121 61.85 -51.60 5.75
N SER A 122 60.71 -51.26 5.19
CA SER A 122 59.53 -52.13 5.25
C SER A 122 59.65 -53.27 4.23
N ARG A 123 58.87 -54.35 4.42
CA ARG A 123 58.77 -55.41 3.40
C ARG A 123 58.22 -54.84 2.09
N GLN A 124 57.21 -53.98 2.17
CA GLN A 124 56.55 -53.42 0.99
C GLN A 124 57.53 -52.62 0.14
N GLU A 125 58.39 -51.81 0.76
CA GLU A 125 59.47 -51.11 0.03
C GLU A 125 60.40 -52.06 -0.74
N ILE A 126 60.75 -53.22 -0.16
CA ILE A 126 61.57 -54.22 -0.86
C ILE A 126 60.81 -54.84 -2.03
N VAL A 127 59.54 -55.20 -1.81
CA VAL A 127 58.70 -55.81 -2.85
C VAL A 127 58.43 -54.81 -3.99
N ASP A 128 58.11 -53.55 -3.69
CA ASP A 128 57.85 -52.50 -4.67
C ASP A 128 59.11 -52.11 -5.46
N MET A 129 60.27 -52.20 -4.83
CA MET A 129 61.55 -52.02 -5.51
C MET A 129 61.82 -53.17 -6.48
N LEU A 130 61.58 -54.41 -6.05
CA LEU A 130 61.87 -55.62 -6.83
C LEU A 130 60.79 -55.95 -7.87
N SER A 131 59.56 -55.44 -7.72
CA SER A 131 58.48 -55.64 -8.69
C SER A 131 58.79 -54.95 -10.02
N LYS A 132 59.53 -53.84 -9.99
CA LYS A 132 59.99 -53.13 -11.19
C LYS A 132 61.08 -53.87 -11.96
N THR A 133 61.88 -54.71 -11.28
CA THR A 133 62.94 -55.55 -11.89
C THR A 133 62.56 -57.04 -11.96
N MET A 134 61.30 -57.36 -11.65
CA MET A 134 60.66 -58.69 -11.65
C MET A 134 61.47 -59.76 -10.91
N SER A 135 61.68 -59.58 -9.61
CA SER A 135 62.20 -60.63 -8.71
C SER A 135 61.33 -60.75 -7.46
N SER A 136 60.08 -61.18 -7.64
CA SER A 136 59.14 -61.40 -6.53
C SER A 136 59.15 -62.88 -6.09
N PRO A 137 59.23 -63.16 -4.77
CA PRO A 137 59.05 -64.52 -4.25
C PRO A 137 57.64 -65.04 -4.58
N GLY A 138 57.57 -66.11 -5.38
CA GLY A 138 56.31 -66.72 -5.82
C GLY A 138 55.85 -66.35 -7.23
N GLY A 139 56.66 -65.59 -7.99
CA GLY A 139 56.47 -65.44 -9.43
C GLY A 139 57.02 -66.63 -10.23
N TYR A 140 56.76 -66.66 -11.54
CA TYR A 140 57.21 -67.72 -12.48
C TYR A 140 58.75 -67.85 -12.63
N ASN A 141 59.52 -66.98 -11.97
CA ASN A 141 60.98 -67.00 -11.98
C ASN A 141 61.60 -67.79 -10.79
N PHE A 142 60.79 -68.16 -9.80
CA PHE A 142 61.18 -69.04 -8.70
C PHE A 142 60.45 -70.39 -8.85
N ILE A 143 61.17 -71.43 -9.27
CA ILE A 143 60.65 -72.79 -9.34
C ILE A 143 61.26 -73.56 -8.17
N MET A 144 60.51 -73.71 -7.08
CA MET A 144 60.92 -74.49 -5.93
C MET A 144 60.65 -75.98 -6.16
N GLN A 145 61.25 -76.82 -5.32
CA GLN A 145 60.96 -78.24 -5.28
C GLN A 145 59.45 -78.48 -5.09
N GLY A 146 58.81 -79.19 -6.02
CA GLY A 146 57.36 -79.47 -6.02
C GLY A 146 56.49 -78.40 -6.71
N ASP A 147 57.04 -77.26 -7.13
CA ASP A 147 56.27 -76.23 -7.85
C ASP A 147 55.86 -76.67 -9.26
N ILE A 148 56.61 -77.57 -9.89
CA ILE A 148 56.22 -78.17 -11.18
C ILE A 148 54.89 -78.92 -11.03
N ASP A 149 54.75 -79.75 -9.99
CA ASP A 149 53.50 -80.48 -9.69
C ASP A 149 52.35 -79.53 -9.34
N ARG A 150 52.65 -78.43 -8.65
CA ARG A 150 51.67 -77.38 -8.35
C ARG A 150 51.19 -76.70 -9.63
N PHE A 151 52.09 -76.41 -10.56
CA PHE A 151 51.78 -75.79 -11.84
C PHE A 151 50.85 -76.68 -12.68
N ILE A 152 51.13 -77.99 -12.70
CA ILE A 152 50.28 -78.98 -13.38
C ILE A 152 48.88 -79.06 -12.76
N LYS A 153 48.77 -78.97 -11.44
CA LYS A 153 47.48 -79.02 -10.71
C LYS A 153 46.75 -77.67 -10.65
N MET A 154 47.34 -76.62 -11.17
CA MET A 154 46.76 -75.27 -11.19
C MET A 154 45.49 -75.27 -12.03
N ASP A 155 44.45 -74.57 -11.58
CA ASP A 155 43.20 -74.44 -12.33
C ASP A 155 43.39 -73.63 -13.62
N SER A 156 42.53 -73.85 -14.62
CA SER A 156 42.62 -73.16 -15.90
C SER A 156 42.50 -71.64 -15.73
N PHE A 157 41.69 -71.17 -14.79
CA PHE A 157 41.55 -69.74 -14.46
C PHE A 157 42.85 -69.13 -13.90
N ASP A 158 43.49 -69.82 -12.96
CA ASP A 158 44.76 -69.35 -12.37
C ASP A 158 45.86 -69.29 -13.43
N ARG A 159 45.91 -70.26 -14.36
CA ARG A 159 46.84 -70.24 -15.49
C ARG A 159 46.61 -69.04 -16.40
N ARG A 160 45.35 -68.68 -16.69
CA ARG A 160 45.01 -67.47 -17.48
C ARG A 160 45.46 -66.20 -16.76
N THR A 161 45.29 -66.14 -15.44
CA THR A 161 45.67 -64.97 -14.63
C THR A 161 47.17 -64.66 -14.75
N ILE A 162 48.02 -65.67 -14.96
CA ILE A 162 49.44 -65.45 -15.25
C ILE A 162 49.64 -64.66 -16.56
N ILE A 163 48.83 -64.95 -17.59
CA ILE A 163 48.85 -64.23 -18.86
C ILE A 163 48.28 -62.82 -18.70
N ASP A 164 47.23 -62.64 -17.89
CA ASP A 164 46.69 -61.31 -17.56
C ASP A 164 47.76 -60.41 -16.96
N ASP A 165 48.51 -60.93 -15.98
CA ASP A 165 49.59 -60.21 -15.29
C ASP A 165 50.74 -59.85 -16.26
N LEU A 166 51.08 -60.76 -17.18
CA LEU A 166 52.10 -60.51 -18.20
C LEU A 166 51.65 -59.47 -19.23
N ALA A 167 50.39 -59.52 -19.65
CA ALA A 167 49.77 -58.57 -20.56
C ALA A 167 49.58 -57.19 -19.91
N GLY A 168 49.62 -57.09 -18.58
CA GLY A 168 49.46 -55.84 -17.85
C GLY A 168 48.02 -55.30 -17.90
N VAL A 169 47.03 -56.19 -18.02
CA VAL A 169 45.62 -55.77 -18.17
C VAL A 169 45.05 -55.10 -16.91
N ALA A 170 45.72 -55.24 -15.76
CA ALA A 170 45.36 -54.60 -14.51
C ALA A 170 45.28 -53.06 -14.61
N GLU A 171 46.11 -52.42 -15.44
CA GLU A 171 46.06 -50.97 -15.65
C GLU A 171 44.74 -50.53 -16.32
N TYR A 172 44.20 -51.36 -17.21
CA TYR A 172 42.93 -51.11 -17.89
C TYR A 172 41.76 -51.30 -16.91
N ASP A 173 41.83 -52.30 -16.05
CA ASP A 173 40.85 -52.50 -14.97
C ASP A 173 40.81 -51.30 -14.00
N GLU A 174 41.98 -50.76 -13.62
CA GLU A 174 42.04 -49.56 -12.77
C GLU A 174 41.42 -48.33 -13.47
N LYS A 175 41.73 -48.12 -14.76
CA LYS A 175 41.14 -47.03 -15.56
C LYS A 175 39.62 -47.19 -15.69
N LYS A 176 39.14 -48.42 -15.87
CA LYS A 176 37.70 -48.73 -15.93
C LYS A 176 37.01 -48.45 -14.59
N GLN A 177 37.61 -48.84 -13.46
CA GLN A 177 37.08 -48.55 -12.13
C GLN A 177 37.00 -47.05 -11.84
N LYS A 178 38.02 -46.28 -12.25
CA LYS A 178 37.98 -44.81 -12.15
C LYS A 178 36.84 -44.22 -12.97
N SER A 179 36.67 -44.68 -14.21
CA SER A 179 35.58 -44.24 -15.11
C SER A 179 34.19 -44.62 -14.56
N LEU A 180 34.05 -45.80 -13.94
CA LEU A 180 32.83 -46.23 -13.26
C LEU A 180 32.49 -45.31 -12.08
N ALA A 181 33.48 -44.94 -11.27
CA ALA A 181 33.27 -44.02 -10.15
C ALA A 181 32.85 -42.62 -10.63
N GLU A 182 33.45 -42.12 -11.71
CA GLU A 182 33.07 -40.86 -12.35
C GLU A 182 31.65 -40.92 -12.92
N LEU A 183 31.31 -42.00 -13.63
CA LEU A 183 29.96 -42.23 -14.16
C LEU A 183 28.90 -42.22 -13.06
N GLN A 184 29.18 -42.80 -11.89
CA GLN A 184 28.26 -42.76 -10.75
C GLN A 184 28.04 -41.33 -10.25
N ARG A 185 29.10 -40.52 -10.14
CA ARG A 185 28.99 -39.11 -9.76
C ARG A 185 28.13 -38.32 -10.75
N VAL A 186 28.37 -38.50 -12.05
CA VAL A 186 27.58 -37.85 -13.11
C VAL A 186 26.11 -38.29 -13.06
N LYS A 187 25.83 -39.58 -12.84
CA LYS A 187 24.46 -40.09 -12.66
C LYS A 187 23.76 -39.48 -11.44
N THR A 188 24.44 -39.36 -10.31
CA THR A 188 23.87 -38.72 -9.11
C THR A 188 23.55 -37.26 -9.39
N ASN A 189 24.47 -36.52 -10.03
CA ASN A 189 24.24 -35.13 -10.41
C ASN A 189 23.06 -34.98 -11.38
N LEU A 190 22.95 -35.85 -12.39
CA LEU A 190 21.82 -35.88 -13.33
C LEU A 190 20.47 -36.10 -12.63
N ASN A 191 20.42 -37.01 -11.65
CA ASN A 191 19.20 -37.26 -10.89
C ASN A 191 18.80 -36.03 -10.07
N SER A 192 19.76 -35.37 -9.41
CA SER A 192 19.52 -34.13 -8.68
C SER A 192 19.05 -33.00 -9.60
N MET A 193 19.68 -32.83 -10.78
CA MET A 193 19.28 -31.81 -11.74
C MET A 193 17.89 -32.10 -12.34
N SER A 194 17.59 -33.36 -12.63
CA SER A 194 16.25 -33.77 -13.09
C SER A 194 15.17 -33.42 -12.07
N ALA A 195 15.43 -33.64 -10.78
CA ALA A 195 14.51 -33.27 -9.72
C ALA A 195 14.31 -31.74 -9.64
N ILE A 196 15.39 -30.96 -9.71
CA ILE A 196 15.32 -29.49 -9.73
C ILE A 196 14.52 -28.99 -10.94
N LEU A 197 14.77 -29.56 -12.13
CA LEU A 197 14.02 -29.19 -13.34
C LEU A 197 12.53 -29.54 -13.22
N GLY A 198 12.21 -30.69 -12.62
CA GLY A 198 10.83 -31.08 -12.32
C GLY A 198 10.14 -30.08 -11.38
N GLU A 199 10.80 -29.70 -10.29
CA GLU A 199 10.28 -28.71 -9.34
C GLU A 199 10.06 -27.34 -10.00
N ILE A 200 11.04 -26.85 -10.77
CA ILE A 200 10.93 -25.57 -11.49
C ILE A 200 9.78 -25.64 -12.51
N SER A 201 9.59 -26.78 -13.20
CA SER A 201 8.50 -26.96 -14.15
C SER A 201 7.13 -26.83 -13.49
N VAL A 202 6.93 -27.50 -12.35
CA VAL A 202 5.68 -27.39 -11.56
C VAL A 202 5.46 -25.96 -11.08
N GLN A 203 6.52 -25.30 -10.61
CA GLN A 203 6.45 -23.89 -10.20
C GLN A 203 6.08 -22.98 -11.37
N MET A 204 6.63 -23.22 -12.57
CA MET A 204 6.34 -22.46 -13.77
C MET A 204 4.88 -22.62 -14.22
N GLU A 205 4.29 -23.81 -14.13
CA GLU A 205 2.87 -24.01 -14.46
C GLU A 205 1.96 -23.21 -13.54
N LYS A 206 2.23 -23.22 -12.23
CA LYS A 206 1.50 -22.39 -11.26
C LYS A 206 1.63 -20.91 -11.58
N LEU A 207 2.86 -20.43 -11.79
CA LEU A 207 3.15 -19.04 -12.13
C LEU A 207 2.55 -18.63 -13.49
N ARG A 208 2.39 -19.56 -14.43
CA ARG A 208 1.73 -19.31 -15.72
C ARG A 208 0.25 -18.99 -15.51
N SER A 209 -0.46 -19.81 -14.74
CA SER A 209 -1.87 -19.58 -14.41
C SER A 209 -2.05 -18.25 -13.66
N GLU A 210 -1.21 -17.98 -12.66
CA GLU A 210 -1.22 -16.70 -11.94
C GLU A 210 -0.93 -15.49 -12.86
N ARG A 211 0.02 -15.63 -13.80
CA ARG A 211 0.34 -14.61 -14.81
C ARG A 211 -0.85 -14.34 -15.71
N GLU A 212 -1.52 -15.37 -16.21
CA GLU A 212 -2.70 -15.24 -17.08
C GLU A 212 -3.83 -14.52 -16.34
N GLY A 213 -4.06 -14.87 -15.06
CA GLY A 213 -4.98 -14.13 -14.18
C GLY A 213 -4.59 -12.65 -14.02
N ALA A 214 -3.32 -12.35 -13.79
CA ALA A 214 -2.80 -10.97 -13.67
C ALA A 214 -2.96 -10.14 -14.94
N ILE A 215 -2.75 -10.74 -16.12
CA ILE A 215 -2.95 -10.08 -17.41
C ILE A 215 -4.44 -9.80 -17.61
N ARG A 216 -5.30 -10.80 -17.40
CA ARG A 216 -6.75 -10.65 -17.57
C ARG A 216 -7.35 -9.61 -16.62
N TYR A 217 -6.90 -9.57 -15.36
CA TYR A 217 -7.30 -8.53 -14.42
C TYR A 217 -6.94 -7.14 -14.94
N ARG A 218 -5.72 -6.97 -15.47
CA ARG A 218 -5.25 -5.68 -15.99
C ARG A 218 -6.10 -5.21 -17.17
N GLU A 219 -6.44 -6.12 -18.07
CA GLU A 219 -7.30 -5.84 -19.24
C GLU A 219 -8.71 -5.44 -18.81
N LEU A 220 -9.36 -6.24 -17.94
CA LEU A 220 -10.69 -5.95 -17.42
C LEU A 220 -10.74 -4.64 -16.64
N ASN A 221 -9.74 -4.36 -15.81
CA ASN A 221 -9.69 -3.11 -15.04
C ASN A 221 -9.48 -1.89 -15.96
N GLN A 222 -8.73 -2.04 -17.05
CA GLN A 222 -8.58 -0.99 -18.06
C GLN A 222 -9.90 -0.76 -18.83
N GLU A 223 -10.61 -1.82 -19.18
CA GLU A 223 -11.95 -1.73 -19.79
C GLU A 223 -12.95 -1.08 -18.83
N LEU A 224 -12.97 -1.50 -17.56
CA LEU A 224 -13.82 -0.91 -16.52
C LEU A 224 -13.56 0.60 -16.37
N GLY A 225 -12.29 1.02 -16.36
CA GLY A 225 -11.91 2.43 -16.32
C GLY A 225 -12.48 3.22 -17.51
N ARG A 226 -12.41 2.67 -18.73
CA ARG A 226 -12.97 3.31 -19.94
C ARG A 226 -14.49 3.43 -19.86
N ILE A 227 -15.19 2.36 -19.48
CA ILE A 227 -16.66 2.36 -19.39
C ILE A 227 -17.14 3.30 -18.26
N ARG A 228 -16.46 3.33 -17.11
CA ARG A 228 -16.75 4.28 -16.01
C ARG A 228 -16.54 5.74 -16.46
N ALA A 229 -15.45 6.04 -17.16
CA ALA A 229 -15.21 7.38 -17.72
C ALA A 229 -16.33 7.81 -18.68
N ALA A 230 -16.80 6.88 -19.53
CA ALA A 230 -17.91 7.12 -20.44
C ALA A 230 -19.22 7.42 -19.67
N LEU A 231 -19.56 6.59 -18.67
CA LEU A 231 -20.75 6.78 -17.83
C LEU A 231 -20.75 8.13 -17.11
N LEU A 232 -19.63 8.49 -16.47
CA LEU A 232 -19.49 9.78 -15.77
C LEU A 232 -19.58 10.95 -16.74
N SER A 233 -19.02 10.83 -17.94
CA SER A 233 -19.10 11.86 -18.98
C SER A 233 -20.54 12.11 -19.44
N VAL A 234 -21.34 11.06 -19.64
CA VAL A 234 -22.77 11.17 -19.98
C VAL A 234 -23.58 11.76 -18.83
N ARG A 235 -23.33 11.33 -17.59
CA ARG A 235 -23.97 11.89 -16.38
C ARG A 235 -23.65 13.38 -16.21
N ARG A 236 -22.39 13.78 -16.40
CA ARG A 236 -21.95 15.19 -16.38
C ARG A 236 -22.70 16.02 -17.42
N ALA A 237 -22.77 15.55 -18.67
CA ALA A 237 -23.47 16.25 -19.74
C ALA A 237 -24.97 16.41 -19.43
N THR A 238 -25.60 15.37 -18.88
CA THR A 238 -27.01 15.40 -18.48
C THR A 238 -27.26 16.36 -17.33
N CYS A 239 -26.43 16.33 -16.29
CA CYS A 239 -26.53 17.23 -15.14
C CYS A 239 -26.31 18.71 -15.55
N ARG A 240 -25.28 18.99 -16.36
CA ARG A 240 -25.04 20.35 -16.91
C ARG A 240 -26.24 20.88 -17.70
N ARG A 241 -26.87 20.04 -18.54
CA ARG A 241 -28.08 20.41 -19.28
C ARG A 241 -29.26 20.73 -18.35
N LYS A 242 -29.49 19.93 -17.31
CA LYS A 242 -30.54 20.19 -16.31
C LYS A 242 -30.28 21.49 -15.56
N LEU A 243 -29.05 21.69 -15.08
CA LEU A 243 -28.64 22.89 -14.34
C LEU A 243 -28.83 24.15 -15.20
N SER A 244 -28.39 24.13 -16.46
CA SER A 244 -28.55 25.25 -17.39
C SER A 244 -30.03 25.61 -17.64
N ARG A 245 -30.89 24.60 -17.88
CA ARG A 245 -32.34 24.84 -18.03
C ARG A 245 -32.96 25.43 -16.77
N LEU A 246 -32.54 24.96 -15.60
CA LEU A 246 -33.08 25.41 -14.32
C LEU A 246 -32.63 26.84 -14.00
N GLN A 247 -31.36 27.17 -14.26
CA GLN A 247 -30.83 28.55 -14.15
C GLN A 247 -31.58 29.52 -15.06
N GLN A 248 -31.90 29.12 -16.29
CA GLN A 248 -32.71 29.94 -17.18
C GLN A 248 -34.12 30.18 -16.62
N ARG A 249 -34.77 29.16 -16.04
CA ARG A 249 -36.09 29.29 -15.42
C ARG A 249 -36.07 30.19 -14.17
N ILE A 250 -35.03 30.07 -13.33
CA ILE A 250 -34.84 30.95 -12.17
C ILE A 250 -34.74 32.39 -12.64
N LYS A 251 -33.88 32.68 -13.62
CA LYS A 251 -33.68 34.04 -14.14
C LYS A 251 -34.99 34.69 -14.61
N VAL A 252 -35.76 33.98 -15.45
CA VAL A 252 -37.04 34.48 -15.97
C VAL A 252 -38.05 34.77 -14.84
N LYS A 253 -38.11 33.91 -13.82
CA LYS A 253 -39.03 34.12 -12.69
C LYS A 253 -38.56 35.22 -11.72
N GLU A 254 -37.26 35.41 -11.55
CA GLU A 254 -36.70 36.51 -10.76
C GLU A 254 -37.05 37.87 -11.38
N GLU A 255 -36.92 37.99 -12.71
CA GLU A 255 -37.32 39.19 -13.46
C GLU A 255 -38.82 39.49 -13.26
N ALA A 256 -39.69 38.48 -13.41
CA ALA A 256 -41.13 38.63 -13.17
C ALA A 256 -41.48 39.00 -11.72
N LEU A 257 -40.77 38.44 -10.73
CA LEU A 257 -40.97 38.77 -9.31
C LEU A 257 -40.61 40.23 -9.02
N GLN A 258 -39.51 40.69 -9.61
CA GLN A 258 -39.05 42.07 -9.47
C GLN A 258 -40.06 43.05 -10.08
N GLU A 259 -40.61 42.76 -11.27
CA GLU A 259 -41.64 43.58 -11.89
C GLU A 259 -42.90 43.71 -11.01
N LEU A 260 -43.37 42.62 -10.40
CA LEU A 260 -44.55 42.64 -9.52
C LEU A 260 -44.27 43.43 -8.23
N ARG A 261 -43.09 43.27 -7.64
CA ARG A 261 -42.66 44.06 -6.47
C ARG A 261 -42.59 45.55 -6.79
N ASP A 262 -42.06 45.91 -7.95
CA ASP A 262 -41.99 47.30 -8.40
C ASP A 262 -43.38 47.89 -8.68
N LYS A 263 -44.29 47.11 -9.29
CA LYS A 263 -45.71 47.51 -9.48
C LYS A 263 -46.40 47.76 -8.14
N ARG A 264 -46.24 46.85 -7.16
CA ARG A 264 -46.82 47.01 -5.81
C ARG A 264 -46.26 48.24 -5.09
N ARG A 265 -44.95 48.48 -5.18
CA ARG A 265 -44.31 49.67 -4.58
C ARG A 265 -44.92 50.97 -5.12
N LYS A 266 -45.05 51.10 -6.45
CA LYS A 266 -45.65 52.29 -7.08
C LYS A 266 -47.09 52.56 -6.59
N ILE A 267 -47.91 51.51 -6.49
CA ILE A 267 -49.30 51.64 -6.00
C ILE A 267 -49.34 52.10 -4.53
N LEU A 268 -48.43 51.59 -3.69
CA LEU A 268 -48.36 51.99 -2.28
C LEU A 268 -47.83 53.43 -2.12
N GLU A 269 -46.88 53.86 -2.95
CA GLU A 269 -46.42 55.26 -2.99
C GLU A 269 -47.55 56.21 -3.39
N GLU A 270 -48.34 55.86 -4.41
CA GLU A 270 -49.53 56.60 -4.82
C GLU A 270 -50.55 56.68 -3.67
N ALA A 271 -50.86 55.56 -3.02
CA ALA A 271 -51.77 55.52 -1.87
C ALA A 271 -51.28 56.40 -0.71
N GLY A 272 -49.98 56.37 -0.41
CA GLY A 272 -49.35 57.21 0.61
C GLY A 272 -49.45 58.71 0.29
N SER A 273 -49.37 59.10 -0.98
CA SER A 273 -49.55 60.49 -1.40
C SER A 273 -50.97 61.00 -1.14
N TYR A 274 -51.99 60.15 -1.35
CA TYR A 274 -53.38 60.48 -1.08
C TYR A 274 -53.68 60.47 0.42
N ASP A 275 -53.10 59.55 1.21
CA ASP A 275 -53.22 59.55 2.67
C ASP A 275 -52.68 60.85 3.29
N ARG A 276 -51.57 61.41 2.78
CA ARG A 276 -51.07 62.73 3.22
C ARG A 276 -52.06 63.86 2.92
N LYS A 277 -52.73 63.83 1.76
CA LYS A 277 -53.77 64.82 1.40
C LYS A 277 -54.98 64.71 2.31
N VAL A 278 -55.41 63.49 2.65
CA VAL A 278 -56.48 63.26 3.65
C VAL A 278 -56.11 63.89 4.99
N GLY A 279 -54.89 63.65 5.49
CA GLY A 279 -54.42 64.23 6.75
C GLY A 279 -54.35 65.76 6.73
N HIS A 280 -54.05 66.38 5.58
CA HIS A 280 -54.07 67.84 5.45
C HIS A 280 -55.50 68.41 5.52
N ILE A 281 -56.45 67.77 4.84
CA ILE A 281 -57.87 68.18 4.88
C ILE A 281 -58.45 68.00 6.28
N GLU A 282 -58.08 66.94 7.00
CA GLU A 282 -58.53 66.73 8.39
C GLU A 282 -58.09 67.88 9.31
N LYS A 283 -56.85 68.36 9.20
CA LYS A 283 -56.37 69.54 9.94
C LYS A 283 -57.14 70.81 9.59
N LEU A 284 -57.41 71.05 8.30
CA LEU A 284 -58.18 72.24 7.87
C LEU A 284 -59.62 72.22 8.38
N ILE A 285 -60.24 71.04 8.51
CA ILE A 285 -61.57 70.91 9.12
C ILE A 285 -61.52 71.27 10.61
N GLU A 286 -60.50 70.81 11.33
CA GLU A 286 -60.35 71.07 12.77
C GLU A 286 -60.13 72.57 13.06
N GLU A 287 -59.28 73.25 12.28
CA GLU A 287 -59.03 74.70 12.40
C GLU A 287 -60.31 75.53 12.20
N LYS A 288 -61.14 75.17 11.21
CA LYS A 288 -62.39 75.88 10.90
C LYS A 288 -63.52 75.64 11.90
N GLN A 289 -63.48 74.55 12.67
CA GLN A 289 -64.50 74.27 13.69
C GLN A 289 -64.21 74.97 15.03
N ASN A 290 -62.95 75.34 15.30
CA ASN A 290 -62.53 75.97 16.55
C ASN A 290 -62.64 77.51 16.56
N THR A 291 -63.14 78.14 15.50
CA THR A 291 -63.40 79.60 15.49
C THR A 291 -64.49 79.95 16.51
N GLY A 292 -64.16 80.77 17.52
CA GLY A 292 -65.04 81.17 18.64
C GLY A 292 -66.36 81.88 18.26
N MET A 293 -66.62 82.06 16.97
CA MET A 293 -67.85 82.65 16.41
C MET A 293 -69.11 81.87 16.83
N PHE A 294 -69.03 80.54 16.93
CA PHE A 294 -70.14 79.71 17.39
C PHE A 294 -70.51 79.98 18.87
N ALA A 295 -69.55 80.41 19.70
CA ALA A 295 -69.76 80.73 21.11
C ALA A 295 -70.28 82.16 21.31
N GLU A 296 -69.89 83.12 20.46
CA GLU A 296 -70.37 84.51 20.50
C GLU A 296 -71.85 84.63 20.14
N ALA A 297 -72.32 83.90 19.12
CA ALA A 297 -73.74 83.89 18.73
C ALA A 297 -74.68 83.40 19.85
N GLY A 298 -74.20 82.55 20.74
CA GLY A 298 -74.95 82.07 21.91
C GLY A 298 -75.16 83.15 22.96
N LYS A 299 -74.12 83.96 23.26
CA LYS A 299 -74.17 85.01 24.29
C LYS A 299 -75.11 86.16 23.93
N ILE A 300 -75.16 86.56 22.67
CA ILE A 300 -76.01 87.66 22.20
C ILE A 300 -77.51 87.29 22.31
N ARG A 301 -77.86 86.01 22.04
CA ARG A 301 -79.24 85.50 22.16
C ARG A 301 -79.78 85.56 23.59
N GLU A 302 -78.97 85.24 24.60
CA GLU A 302 -79.39 85.35 26.01
C GLU A 302 -79.66 86.81 26.42
N ARG A 303 -78.82 87.73 25.94
CA ARG A 303 -78.92 89.15 26.27
C ARG A 303 -80.22 89.79 25.74
N LEU A 304 -80.64 89.42 24.52
CA LEU A 304 -81.92 89.84 23.94
C LEU A 304 -83.14 89.39 24.76
N LYS A 305 -83.09 88.17 25.31
CA LYS A 305 -84.19 87.62 26.11
C LYS A 305 -84.43 88.44 27.38
N LEU A 306 -83.36 88.83 28.07
CA LEU A 306 -83.41 89.65 29.29
C LEU A 306 -83.99 91.06 29.04
N PHE A 307 -83.60 91.72 27.94
CA PHE A 307 -84.13 93.05 27.63
C PHE A 307 -85.63 93.03 27.31
N GLY A 308 -86.13 91.97 26.65
CA GLY A 308 -87.56 91.82 26.36
C GLY A 308 -88.44 91.70 27.62
N GLU A 309 -87.97 91.01 28.66
CA GLU A 309 -88.71 90.83 29.92
C GLU A 309 -88.88 92.15 30.69
N MET A 310 -87.82 92.97 30.75
CA MET A 310 -87.87 94.28 31.42
C MET A 310 -88.87 95.24 30.76
N LEU A 311 -88.92 95.23 29.43
CA LEU A 311 -89.80 96.09 28.63
C LEU A 311 -91.29 95.86 28.95
N ASN A 312 -91.69 94.59 29.06
CA ASN A 312 -93.06 94.21 29.40
C ASN A 312 -93.48 94.64 30.81
N SER A 313 -92.57 94.55 31.78
CA SER A 313 -92.85 94.95 33.17
C SER A 313 -93.13 96.45 33.28
N THR A 314 -92.28 97.28 32.68
CA THR A 314 -92.42 98.75 32.76
C THR A 314 -93.67 99.27 32.04
N ALA A 315 -94.08 98.60 30.96
CA ALA A 315 -95.32 98.94 30.24
C ALA A 315 -96.56 98.67 31.10
N GLY A 316 -96.55 97.60 31.90
CA GLY A 316 -97.66 97.23 32.79
C GLY A 316 -97.86 98.23 33.94
N GLU A 317 -96.79 98.77 34.51
CA GLU A 317 -96.88 99.78 35.58
C GLU A 317 -97.49 101.10 35.09
N ARG A 318 -97.11 101.55 33.89
CA ARG A 318 -97.64 102.78 33.29
C ARG A 318 -99.16 102.71 33.13
N ALA A 319 -99.67 101.60 32.62
CA ALA A 319 -101.10 101.43 32.36
C ALA A 319 -101.96 101.51 33.63
N ARG A 320 -101.44 101.06 34.78
CA ARG A 320 -102.15 101.15 36.07
C ARG A 320 -102.32 102.59 36.53
N ILE A 321 -101.25 103.38 36.50
CA ILE A 321 -101.27 104.79 36.93
C ILE A 321 -102.21 105.63 36.07
N GLU A 322 -102.27 105.33 34.77
CA GLU A 322 -103.15 106.02 33.83
C GLU A 322 -104.64 105.81 34.15
N SER A 323 -105.02 104.64 34.67
CA SER A 323 -106.38 104.35 35.12
C SER A 323 -106.77 105.10 36.41
N GLU A 324 -105.85 105.28 37.36
CA GLU A 324 -106.12 106.01 38.60
C GLU A 324 -106.33 107.52 38.38
N ILE A 325 -105.59 108.10 37.42
CA ILE A 325 -105.76 109.50 37.00
C ILE A 325 -107.17 109.72 36.43
N ALA A 326 -107.67 108.78 35.62
CA ALA A 326 -108.98 108.89 35.01
C ALA A 326 -110.13 108.92 36.04
N ASP A 327 -110.10 108.06 37.06
CA ASP A 327 -111.15 107.97 38.07
C ASP A 327 -111.26 109.23 38.97
N LEU A 328 -110.12 109.81 39.34
CA LEU A 328 -110.09 111.03 40.16
C LEU A 328 -110.67 112.25 39.42
N SER A 329 -110.49 112.32 38.11
CA SER A 329 -110.98 113.43 37.28
C SER A 329 -112.52 113.50 37.21
N VAL A 330 -113.22 112.35 37.35
CA VAL A 330 -114.69 112.27 37.30
C VAL A 330 -115.34 112.74 38.60
N ARG A 331 -114.73 112.47 39.76
CA ARG A 331 -115.27 112.87 41.08
C ARG A 331 -115.34 114.38 41.28
N ILE A 332 -114.42 115.14 40.69
CA ILE A 332 -114.36 116.60 40.80
C ILE A 332 -115.52 117.31 40.05
N LYS A 333 -116.20 116.65 39.09
CA LYS A 333 -117.22 117.27 38.22
C LYS A 333 -118.66 117.33 38.78
N LYS A 334 -118.99 116.73 39.94
CA LYS A 334 -120.38 116.47 40.38
C LYS A 334 -121.04 117.46 41.38
N ILE A 335 -120.47 118.62 41.71
CA ILE A 335 -121.01 119.60 42.72
C ILE A 335 -121.35 120.95 42.04
N VAL A 336 -122.60 121.48 42.13
CA VAL A 336 -123.15 122.65 41.35
C VAL A 336 -124.29 123.38 42.14
N PRO A 337 -124.73 124.66 41.91
CA PRO A 337 -124.04 125.98 41.83
C PRO A 337 -124.69 127.12 42.69
N HIS A 338 -123.95 128.12 43.18
CA HIS A 338 -124.33 129.56 43.16
C HIS A 338 -123.17 130.47 43.61
N ASP A 339 -123.23 131.71 43.13
CA ASP A 339 -122.22 132.78 43.10
C ASP A 339 -121.62 133.20 44.45
N GLU A 340 -120.30 133.41 44.46
CA GLU A 340 -119.62 134.67 44.83
C GLU A 340 -118.10 134.45 44.92
N ARG A 341 -117.36 135.43 44.40
CA ARG A 341 -116.05 135.92 44.88
C ARG A 341 -114.78 135.08 44.67
N ASP A 342 -113.93 135.72 43.87
CA ASP A 342 -112.56 136.14 44.20
C ASP A 342 -111.37 135.17 44.06
N VAL A 343 -110.50 135.64 43.16
CA VAL A 343 -109.03 135.74 43.26
C VAL A 343 -108.21 134.54 42.75
N SER A 344 -107.50 134.87 41.65
CA SER A 344 -106.24 134.29 41.16
C SER A 344 -106.31 132.83 40.71
N LEU A 345 -106.02 132.53 39.44
CA LEU A 345 -104.64 132.30 38.99
C LEU A 345 -104.49 132.67 37.50
N GLU A 346 -104.41 133.97 37.24
CA GLU A 346 -104.21 134.59 35.92
C GLU A 346 -102.74 134.58 35.44
N LYS A 347 -101.87 133.69 35.95
CA LYS A 347 -100.41 133.75 35.69
C LYS A 347 -99.78 132.53 35.02
N ILE A 348 -100.56 131.64 34.44
CA ILE A 348 -100.04 130.49 33.68
C ILE A 348 -99.71 130.83 32.20
N PRO A 349 -100.42 131.73 31.49
CA PRO A 349 -100.07 132.02 30.09
C PRO A 349 -98.78 132.84 29.92
N LEU A 350 -98.36 133.60 30.94
CA LEU A 350 -97.17 134.47 30.87
C LEU A 350 -95.84 133.71 31.10
N LEU A 351 -95.89 132.52 31.71
CA LEU A 351 -94.73 131.65 31.92
C LEU A 351 -94.48 130.73 30.72
N SER A 352 -95.54 130.29 30.02
CA SER A 352 -95.41 129.52 28.78
C SER A 352 -94.76 130.35 27.66
N SER A 353 -95.15 131.62 27.51
CA SER A 353 -94.57 132.49 26.47
C SER A 353 -93.10 132.84 26.73
N LYS A 354 -92.68 132.94 28.01
CA LYS A 354 -91.27 133.12 28.36
C LYS A 354 -90.44 131.86 28.08
N PHE A 355 -90.98 130.68 28.32
CA PHE A 355 -90.31 129.41 27.99
C PHE A 355 -90.20 129.17 26.48
N GLU A 356 -91.24 129.50 25.70
CA GLU A 356 -91.19 129.43 24.24
C GLU A 356 -90.15 130.40 23.66
N ASN A 357 -90.08 131.64 24.16
CA ASN A 357 -89.08 132.61 23.71
C ASN A 357 -87.64 132.18 24.06
N LEU A 358 -87.45 131.53 25.22
CA LEU A 358 -86.18 130.93 25.61
C LEU A 358 -85.80 129.74 24.72
N TYR A 359 -86.76 128.90 24.34
CA TYR A 359 -86.53 127.76 23.47
C TYR A 359 -86.20 128.19 22.03
N GLU A 360 -86.88 129.23 21.50
CA GLU A 360 -86.53 129.81 20.20
C GLU A 360 -85.13 130.46 20.22
N ARG A 361 -84.80 131.22 21.27
CA ARG A 361 -83.44 131.78 21.44
C ARG A 361 -82.38 130.68 21.51
N PHE A 362 -82.64 129.60 22.24
CA PHE A 362 -81.72 128.46 22.32
C PHE A 362 -81.49 127.83 20.94
N ASN A 363 -82.55 127.57 20.17
CA ASN A 363 -82.44 126.98 18.84
C ASN A 363 -81.74 127.89 17.81
N ALA A 364 -81.94 129.21 17.89
CA ALA A 364 -81.20 130.17 17.08
C ALA A 364 -79.69 130.20 17.43
N LEU A 365 -79.35 130.03 18.72
CA LEU A 365 -77.98 129.90 19.20
C LEU A 365 -77.31 128.58 18.74
N THR A 366 -78.03 127.47 18.67
CA THR A 366 -77.49 126.21 18.12
C THR A 366 -77.22 126.31 16.62
N GLN A 367 -78.09 126.94 15.83
CA GLN A 367 -77.87 127.14 14.39
C GLN A 367 -76.69 128.08 14.07
N THR A 368 -76.48 129.12 14.90
CA THR A 368 -75.34 130.03 14.75
C THR A 368 -74.03 129.43 15.23
N PHE A 369 -74.07 128.49 16.19
CA PHE A 369 -72.92 127.70 16.63
C PHE A 369 -72.39 126.76 15.53
N ASP A 370 -73.29 126.06 14.82
CA ASP A 370 -72.90 125.15 13.73
C ASP A 370 -72.27 125.88 12.52
N SER A 371 -72.53 127.18 12.36
CA SER A 371 -72.06 127.99 11.24
C SER A 371 -70.85 128.89 11.54
N SER A 372 -70.37 128.97 12.79
CA SER A 372 -69.27 129.86 13.19
C SER A 372 -68.04 129.12 13.73
N ARG A 373 -66.99 128.98 12.91
CA ARG A 373 -65.67 128.36 13.26
C ARG A 373 -64.64 129.34 13.87
N SER A 374 -65.07 130.50 14.36
CA SER A 374 -64.18 131.52 14.93
C SER A 374 -64.18 131.48 16.46
N ARG A 375 -62.99 131.56 17.08
CA ARG A 375 -62.80 131.58 18.55
C ARG A 375 -63.52 132.76 19.22
N ALA A 376 -63.66 133.89 18.53
CA ALA A 376 -64.41 135.04 19.02
C ALA A 376 -65.94 134.84 18.92
N GLY A 377 -66.41 133.99 17.99
CA GLY A 377 -67.82 133.63 17.86
C GLY A 377 -68.28 132.66 18.94
N THR A 378 -67.46 131.66 19.26
CA THR A 378 -67.77 130.69 20.33
C THR A 378 -67.77 131.32 21.71
N GLU A 379 -66.88 132.30 21.97
CA GLU A 379 -66.84 133.02 23.25
C GLU A 379 -68.08 133.90 23.46
N LYS A 380 -68.58 134.52 22.38
CA LYS A 380 -69.83 135.30 22.39
C LYS A 380 -71.06 134.42 22.63
N VAL A 381 -71.13 133.27 21.96
CA VAL A 381 -72.18 132.25 22.16
C VAL A 381 -72.15 131.69 23.59
N LEU A 382 -70.97 131.44 24.16
CA LEU A 382 -70.82 131.02 25.57
C LEU A 382 -71.28 132.09 26.56
N GLN A 383 -71.07 133.38 26.26
CA GLN A 383 -71.50 134.48 27.11
C GLN A 383 -73.03 134.64 27.07
N GLU A 384 -73.66 134.50 25.90
CA GLU A 384 -75.11 134.51 25.76
C GLU A 384 -75.77 133.25 26.35
N LEU A 385 -75.15 132.07 26.22
CA LEU A 385 -75.60 130.83 26.90
C LEU A 385 -75.54 130.95 28.42
N ARG A 386 -74.54 131.64 28.97
CA ARG A 386 -74.52 131.95 30.41
C ARG A 386 -75.67 132.88 30.80
N GLY A 387 -75.98 133.88 29.98
CA GLY A 387 -77.15 134.74 30.19
C GLY A 387 -78.46 133.94 30.22
N VAL A 388 -78.63 133.00 29.29
CA VAL A 388 -79.78 132.08 29.25
C VAL A 388 -79.84 131.19 30.50
N LEU A 389 -78.70 130.69 30.97
CA LEU A 389 -78.62 129.89 32.21
C LEU A 389 -78.92 130.71 33.47
N ASP A 390 -78.50 131.97 33.52
CA ASP A 390 -78.81 132.87 34.64
C ASP A 390 -80.30 133.24 34.66
N ASP A 391 -80.91 133.50 33.50
CA ASP A 391 -82.37 133.71 33.39
C ASP A 391 -83.14 132.46 33.84
N LEU A 392 -82.68 131.25 33.46
CA LEU A 392 -83.24 129.98 33.93
C LEU A 392 -83.09 129.80 35.45
N ARG A 393 -81.95 130.22 36.04
CA ARG A 393 -81.73 130.19 37.49
C ARG A 393 -82.64 131.16 38.23
N VAL A 394 -82.91 132.34 37.69
CA VAL A 394 -83.87 133.28 38.28
C VAL A 394 -85.28 132.68 38.26
N ILE A 395 -85.69 132.08 37.15
CA ILE A 395 -87.00 131.42 37.02
C ILE A 395 -87.13 130.23 37.99
N LEU A 396 -86.10 129.39 38.12
CA LEU A 396 -86.07 128.27 39.07
C LEU A 396 -86.01 128.74 40.54
N GLY A 397 -85.32 129.85 40.82
CA GLY A 397 -85.26 130.47 42.14
C GLY A 397 -86.62 131.05 42.58
N ASP A 398 -87.35 131.69 41.67
CA ASP A 398 -88.72 132.17 41.92
C ASP A 398 -89.69 130.99 42.14
N PHE A 399 -89.51 129.89 41.39
CA PHE A 399 -90.28 128.65 41.59
C PHE A 399 -90.01 128.03 42.97
N SER A 400 -88.76 127.98 43.41
CA SER A 400 -88.36 127.44 44.72
C SER A 400 -88.89 128.27 45.88
N LYS A 401 -88.87 129.61 45.77
CA LYS A 401 -89.44 130.51 46.80
C LYS A 401 -90.95 130.36 46.93
N HIS A 402 -91.67 130.19 45.83
CA HIS A 402 -93.10 129.93 45.85
C HIS A 402 -93.45 128.53 46.39
N PHE A 403 -92.58 127.55 46.16
CA PHE A 403 -92.72 126.20 46.70
C PHE A 403 -92.46 126.14 48.23
N GLU A 404 -91.48 126.90 48.74
CA GLU A 404 -91.22 127.02 50.18
C GLU A 404 -92.35 127.76 50.92
N GLN A 405 -92.91 128.83 50.36
CA GLN A 405 -94.08 129.52 50.94
C GLN A 405 -95.35 128.65 50.96
N ALA A 406 -95.51 127.74 49.99
CA ALA A 406 -96.59 126.75 50.00
C ALA A 406 -96.37 125.62 51.00
N SER A 407 -95.12 125.31 51.34
CA SER A 407 -94.75 124.24 52.29
C SER A 407 -94.94 124.66 53.76
N GLU A 408 -94.82 125.95 54.10
CA GLU A 408 -94.99 126.45 55.48
C GLU A 408 -96.46 126.50 55.96
N LEU A 409 -97.44 126.57 55.06
CA LEU A 409 -98.88 126.51 55.39
C LEU A 409 -99.41 125.07 55.66
N LEU A 410 -98.55 124.04 55.50
CA LEU A 410 -98.91 122.62 55.55
C LEU A 410 -98.33 121.85 56.76
N LYS A 411 -97.93 122.54 57.84
CA LYS A 411 -97.51 121.91 59.11
C LYS A 411 -98.51 122.19 60.24
N GLY A 412 -99.53 121.33 60.37
CA GLY A 412 -100.48 121.41 61.49
C GLY A 412 -101.57 120.34 61.55
N THR A 413 -101.19 119.10 61.91
CA THR A 413 -101.99 118.08 62.66
C THR A 413 -103.20 117.38 61.94
N PRO A 414 -103.67 116.17 62.39
CA PRO A 414 -103.15 114.85 62.01
C PRO A 414 -104.34 113.90 61.63
N PRO A 415 -104.33 112.53 61.74
CA PRO A 415 -105.03 111.66 60.79
C PRO A 415 -106.37 111.10 61.32
N LEU A 416 -107.12 110.43 60.42
CA LEU A 416 -108.06 109.31 60.63
C LEU A 416 -109.51 109.53 60.14
N GLU A 417 -109.95 108.45 59.48
CA GLU A 417 -111.29 107.85 59.55
C GLU A 417 -112.53 108.58 59.02
N LYS A 418 -113.15 107.82 58.09
CA LYS A 418 -114.57 107.65 57.78
C LYS A 418 -115.29 108.78 57.05
N PRO A 419 -116.00 108.43 55.95
CA PRO A 419 -117.12 109.25 55.53
C PRO A 419 -118.21 109.12 56.60
N ASN A 420 -118.43 110.21 57.33
CA ASN A 420 -119.69 110.93 57.17
C ASN A 420 -119.34 112.41 57.04
N GLU A 421 -119.82 113.00 55.94
CA GLU A 421 -119.68 114.39 55.50
C GLU A 421 -118.49 114.72 54.56
N PRO A 422 -118.67 115.67 53.62
CA PRO A 422 -118.07 115.61 52.30
C PRO A 422 -116.68 116.26 52.20
N ASP A 423 -115.74 115.57 51.55
CA ASP A 423 -114.44 116.11 51.13
C ASP A 423 -114.61 117.34 50.23
N THR A 424 -113.86 118.39 50.52
CA THR A 424 -113.88 119.64 49.75
C THR A 424 -112.99 119.53 48.51
N ARG A 425 -113.42 120.18 47.41
CA ARG A 425 -112.79 120.17 46.07
C ARG A 425 -111.24 120.34 46.00
N PRO A 426 -110.55 121.09 46.89
CA PRO A 426 -109.11 121.30 46.78
C PRO A 426 -108.26 120.02 46.98
N GLN A 427 -108.68 119.11 47.85
CA GLN A 427 -107.90 117.90 48.17
C GLN A 427 -107.83 116.93 46.98
N LEU A 428 -108.90 116.85 46.18
CA LEU A 428 -108.97 115.98 45.02
C LEU A 428 -108.08 116.47 43.86
N GLN A 429 -107.86 117.78 43.72
CA GLN A 429 -107.01 118.34 42.65
C GLN A 429 -105.52 118.06 42.89
N HIS A 430 -105.05 118.11 44.14
CA HIS A 430 -103.64 117.90 44.46
C HIS A 430 -103.16 116.47 44.16
N ARG A 431 -104.05 115.49 44.30
CA ARG A 431 -103.73 114.07 44.06
C ARG A 431 -103.65 113.70 42.57
N LEU A 432 -104.35 114.43 41.71
CA LEU A 432 -104.28 114.24 40.26
C LEU A 432 -102.89 114.59 39.71
N ILE A 433 -102.33 115.72 40.17
CA ILE A 433 -101.03 116.24 39.71
C ILE A 433 -99.87 115.28 40.04
N SER A 434 -99.89 114.67 41.23
CA SER A 434 -98.81 113.73 41.62
C SER A 434 -98.76 112.48 40.75
N LEU A 435 -99.91 111.97 40.30
CA LEU A 435 -99.96 110.77 39.48
C LEU A 435 -99.51 111.04 38.03
N GLU A 436 -99.81 112.22 37.49
CA GLU A 436 -99.35 112.62 36.15
C GLU A 436 -97.82 112.71 36.07
N ALA A 437 -97.15 113.15 37.13
CA ALA A 437 -95.69 113.18 37.19
C ALA A 437 -95.05 111.78 37.10
N VAL A 438 -95.65 110.78 37.76
CA VAL A 438 -95.14 109.40 37.72
C VAL A 438 -95.35 108.77 36.34
N ARG A 439 -96.45 109.07 35.64
CA ARG A 439 -96.68 108.58 34.27
C ARG A 439 -95.56 108.98 33.32
N SER A 440 -95.09 110.23 33.41
CA SER A 440 -94.02 110.75 32.56
C SER A 440 -92.68 110.02 32.73
N GLN A 441 -92.33 109.61 33.96
CA GLN A 441 -91.07 108.90 34.21
C GLN A 441 -91.06 107.49 33.61
N LEU A 442 -92.21 106.80 33.62
CA LEU A 442 -92.33 105.46 33.04
C LEU A 442 -92.24 105.48 31.50
N ASP A 443 -92.76 106.54 30.87
CA ASP A 443 -92.66 106.73 29.42
C ASP A 443 -91.21 106.87 28.93
N GLU A 444 -90.38 107.60 29.67
CA GLU A 444 -88.97 107.79 29.31
C GLU A 444 -88.17 106.48 29.42
N ARG A 445 -88.47 105.67 30.44
CA ARG A 445 -87.80 104.38 30.67
C ARG A 445 -88.15 103.33 29.62
N LEU A 446 -89.40 103.30 29.14
CA LEU A 446 -89.81 102.43 28.04
C LEU A 446 -89.05 102.72 26.75
N LYS A 447 -88.79 104.01 26.47
CA LYS A 447 -88.08 104.44 25.27
C LYS A 447 -86.62 103.96 25.27
N GLN A 448 -85.95 104.00 26.42
CA GLN A 448 -84.56 103.53 26.56
C GLN A 448 -84.43 102.02 26.34
N LEU A 449 -85.32 101.21 26.92
CA LEU A 449 -85.29 99.76 26.76
C LEU A 449 -85.57 99.32 25.32
N GLN A 450 -86.46 100.01 24.60
CA GLN A 450 -86.72 99.74 23.18
C GLN A 450 -85.47 99.92 22.30
N GLN A 451 -84.64 100.92 22.60
CA GLN A 451 -83.40 101.15 21.85
C GLN A 451 -82.38 100.03 22.08
N GLN A 452 -82.22 99.55 23.31
CA GLN A 452 -81.27 98.48 23.64
C GLN A 452 -81.62 97.13 22.98
N VAL A 453 -82.90 96.82 22.82
CA VAL A 453 -83.34 95.59 22.12
C VAL A 453 -82.97 95.65 20.63
N GLN A 454 -83.16 96.80 19.96
CA GLN A 454 -82.82 96.94 18.55
C GLN A 454 -81.32 96.76 18.30
N GLU A 455 -80.46 97.34 19.14
CA GLU A 455 -79.00 97.24 18.99
C GLU A 455 -78.52 95.78 19.09
N ALA A 456 -79.01 95.03 20.08
CA ALA A 456 -78.62 93.63 20.27
C ALA A 456 -79.13 92.71 19.14
N GLN A 457 -80.26 93.05 18.50
CA GLN A 457 -80.80 92.27 17.38
C GLN A 457 -79.92 92.40 16.12
N ILE A 458 -79.40 93.59 15.85
CA ILE A 458 -78.51 93.85 14.70
C ILE A 458 -77.19 93.09 14.85
N GLU A 459 -76.65 92.99 16.06
CA GLU A 459 -75.42 92.21 16.31
C GLU A 459 -75.62 90.72 16.04
N LEU A 460 -76.77 90.15 16.43
CA LEU A 460 -77.06 88.73 16.22
C LEU A 460 -77.11 88.36 14.74
N ASP A 461 -77.77 89.17 13.91
CA ASP A 461 -77.93 88.91 12.48
C ASP A 461 -76.60 88.94 11.72
N ARG A 462 -75.60 89.70 12.20
CA ARG A 462 -74.26 89.72 11.58
C ARG A 462 -73.49 88.43 11.84
N VAL A 463 -73.57 87.89 13.06
CA VAL A 463 -72.79 86.69 13.45
C VAL A 463 -73.36 85.43 12.78
N THR A 464 -74.68 85.34 12.62
CA THR A 464 -75.35 84.18 12.00
C THR A 464 -74.99 83.99 10.53
N VAL A 465 -74.86 85.08 9.75
CA VAL A 465 -74.44 85.01 8.34
C VAL A 465 -73.03 84.45 8.18
N LEU A 466 -72.11 84.82 9.08
CA LEU A 466 -70.73 84.33 9.06
C LEU A 466 -70.67 82.85 9.47
N GLU A 467 -71.52 82.43 10.42
CA GLU A 467 -71.65 81.03 10.87
C GLU A 467 -72.05 80.10 9.71
N GLU A 468 -73.05 80.50 8.90
CA GLU A 468 -73.50 79.70 7.75
C GLU A 468 -72.42 79.51 6.69
N LYS A 469 -71.62 80.56 6.42
CA LYS A 469 -70.53 80.51 5.44
C LYS A 469 -69.46 79.49 5.82
N GLU A 470 -69.01 79.49 7.08
CA GLU A 470 -68.02 78.52 7.55
C GLU A 470 -68.58 77.09 7.58
N ARG A 471 -69.86 76.92 7.94
CA ARG A 471 -70.53 75.61 7.92
C ARG A 471 -70.58 75.00 6.52
N SER A 472 -70.80 75.81 5.49
CA SER A 472 -70.78 75.35 4.09
C SER A 472 -69.38 74.91 3.63
N SER A 473 -68.33 75.64 4.04
CA SER A 473 -66.93 75.32 3.73
C SER A 473 -66.45 74.03 4.39
N VAL A 474 -66.85 73.77 5.63
CA VAL A 474 -66.58 72.48 6.29
C VAL A 474 -67.29 71.33 5.57
N GLY A 475 -68.50 71.56 5.05
CA GLY A 475 -69.25 70.59 4.26
C GLY A 475 -68.55 70.16 2.97
N THR A 476 -67.91 71.10 2.25
CA THR A 476 -67.16 70.77 1.03
C THR A 476 -65.89 69.98 1.31
N LEU A 477 -65.14 70.37 2.34
CA LEU A 477 -63.92 69.66 2.76
C LEU A 477 -64.20 68.22 3.19
N ARG A 478 -65.32 67.97 3.87
CA ARG A 478 -65.74 66.60 4.24
C ARG A 478 -66.00 65.70 3.04
N LYS A 479 -66.66 66.22 2.00
CA LYS A 479 -66.91 65.48 0.75
C LYS A 479 -65.60 65.17 0.01
N GLU A 480 -64.65 66.10 0.01
CA GLU A 480 -63.34 65.89 -0.61
C GLU A 480 -62.53 64.83 0.13
N ARG A 481 -62.53 64.86 1.47
CA ARG A 481 -61.91 63.83 2.33
C ARG A 481 -62.44 62.42 2.02
N GLU A 482 -63.74 62.26 1.87
CA GLU A 482 -64.36 60.95 1.57
C GLU A 482 -63.92 60.40 0.22
N LYS A 483 -63.89 61.24 -0.83
CA LYS A 483 -63.40 60.85 -2.16
C LYS A 483 -61.95 60.37 -2.09
N LEU A 484 -61.09 61.08 -1.37
CA LEU A 484 -59.69 60.71 -1.20
C LEU A 484 -59.53 59.42 -0.40
N ARG A 485 -60.29 59.23 0.68
CA ARG A 485 -60.28 57.97 1.46
C ARG A 485 -60.72 56.77 0.62
N TYR A 486 -61.76 56.92 -0.20
CA TYR A 486 -62.18 55.87 -1.13
C TYR A 486 -61.05 55.52 -2.11
N LYS A 487 -60.35 56.53 -2.65
CA LYS A 487 -59.23 56.31 -3.56
C LYS A 487 -58.08 55.56 -2.88
N VAL A 488 -57.72 55.94 -1.65
CA VAL A 488 -56.72 55.21 -0.84
C VAL A 488 -57.13 53.75 -0.65
N GLY A 489 -58.38 53.49 -0.25
CA GLY A 489 -58.90 52.13 -0.06
C GLY A 489 -58.75 51.29 -1.32
N SER A 490 -59.18 51.81 -2.47
CA SER A 490 -59.08 51.11 -3.76
C SER A 490 -57.64 50.81 -4.20
N LEU A 491 -56.67 51.67 -3.85
CA LEU A 491 -55.26 51.46 -4.16
C LEU A 491 -54.63 50.42 -3.23
N LYS A 492 -54.97 50.43 -1.94
CA LYS A 492 -54.51 49.42 -0.97
C LYS A 492 -55.03 48.02 -1.32
N GLU A 493 -56.28 47.90 -1.76
CA GLU A 493 -56.86 46.64 -2.25
C GLU A 493 -56.14 46.12 -3.50
N LYS A 494 -55.87 46.99 -4.49
CA LYS A 494 -55.06 46.63 -5.67
C LYS A 494 -53.65 46.18 -5.30
N ALA A 495 -53.02 46.79 -4.29
CA ALA A 495 -51.72 46.35 -3.79
C ALA A 495 -51.79 44.98 -3.11
N GLY A 496 -52.90 44.68 -2.41
CA GLY A 496 -53.17 43.38 -1.80
C GLY A 496 -53.31 42.26 -2.83
N HIS A 497 -54.02 42.47 -3.94
CA HIS A 497 -54.13 41.47 -5.01
C HIS A 497 -52.81 41.10 -5.70
N ILE A 498 -51.78 41.93 -5.58
CA ILE A 498 -50.44 41.66 -6.13
C ILE A 498 -49.58 40.86 -5.12
N GLU A 499 -49.99 40.77 -3.85
CA GLU A 499 -49.26 40.06 -2.81
C GLU A 499 -49.27 38.53 -3.03
N ASP A 500 -50.42 37.93 -3.33
CA ASP A 500 -50.50 36.47 -3.56
C ASP A 500 -49.63 36.00 -4.75
N PRO A 501 -49.64 36.67 -5.93
CA PRO A 501 -48.72 36.32 -7.02
C PRO A 501 -47.24 36.47 -6.66
N ILE A 502 -46.88 37.47 -5.83
CA ILE A 502 -45.51 37.64 -5.33
C ILE A 502 -45.12 36.45 -4.45
N GLU A 503 -46.00 36.03 -3.54
CA GLU A 503 -45.75 34.90 -2.64
C GLU A 503 -45.63 33.58 -3.40
N GLN A 504 -46.55 33.30 -4.33
CA GLN A 504 -46.51 32.10 -5.18
C GLN A 504 -45.19 32.01 -5.97
N LEU A 505 -44.83 33.09 -6.66
CA LEU A 505 -43.62 33.12 -7.48
C LEU A 505 -42.34 33.04 -6.62
N SER A 506 -42.36 33.62 -5.41
CA SER A 506 -41.28 33.50 -4.43
C SER A 506 -41.09 32.05 -3.96
N ASN A 507 -42.19 31.34 -3.69
CA ASN A 507 -42.14 29.92 -3.28
C ASN A 507 -41.64 29.01 -4.41
N GLU A 508 -42.08 29.23 -5.65
CA GLU A 508 -41.58 28.50 -6.82
C GLU A 508 -40.08 28.74 -7.06
N LEU A 509 -39.62 29.99 -6.92
CA LEU A 509 -38.20 30.33 -7.01
C LEU A 509 -37.38 29.63 -5.93
N GLN A 510 -37.90 29.58 -4.69
CA GLN A 510 -37.24 28.86 -3.61
C GLN A 510 -37.12 27.37 -3.91
N ALA A 511 -38.18 26.74 -4.44
CA ALA A 511 -38.13 25.33 -4.85
C ALA A 511 -37.08 25.07 -5.93
N PHE A 512 -37.00 25.92 -6.97
CA PHE A 512 -35.95 25.79 -7.99
C PHE A 512 -34.55 26.01 -7.43
N ARG A 513 -34.36 26.98 -6.53
CA ARG A 513 -33.05 27.22 -5.89
C ARG A 513 -32.59 26.02 -5.06
N VAL A 514 -33.50 25.35 -4.36
CA VAL A 514 -33.19 24.10 -3.64
C VAL A 514 -32.77 23.00 -4.61
N GLU A 515 -33.49 22.83 -5.72
CA GLU A 515 -33.13 21.86 -6.77
C GLU A 515 -31.75 22.20 -7.40
N GLU A 516 -31.46 23.48 -7.68
CA GLU A 516 -30.16 23.94 -8.16
C GLU A 516 -29.04 23.60 -7.16
N ALA A 517 -29.25 23.91 -5.88
CA ALA A 517 -28.32 23.66 -4.80
C ALA A 517 -28.06 22.15 -4.61
N SER A 518 -29.00 21.28 -4.98
CA SER A 518 -28.80 19.83 -4.97
C SER A 518 -28.00 19.30 -6.17
N LEU A 519 -28.12 19.94 -7.34
CA LEU A 519 -27.46 19.52 -8.58
C LEU A 519 -26.01 20.00 -8.69
N ARG A 520 -25.68 21.16 -8.12
CA ARG A 520 -24.29 21.69 -8.09
C ARG A 520 -23.28 20.72 -7.44
N PRO A 521 -23.49 20.21 -6.21
CA PRO A 521 -22.55 19.27 -5.59
C PRO A 521 -22.51 17.93 -6.32
N GLN A 522 -23.62 17.47 -6.92
CA GLN A 522 -23.61 16.27 -7.76
C GLN A 522 -22.71 16.45 -8.99
N LEU A 523 -22.79 17.61 -9.65
CA LEU A 523 -21.92 17.93 -10.79
C LEU A 523 -20.46 18.02 -10.37
N GLU A 524 -20.17 18.66 -9.24
CA GLU A 524 -18.82 18.78 -8.69
C GLU A 524 -18.23 17.41 -8.34
N ASN A 525 -19.01 16.52 -7.72
CA ASN A 525 -18.59 15.15 -7.44
C ASN A 525 -18.27 14.38 -8.73
N ILE A 526 -19.15 14.45 -9.74
CA ILE A 526 -18.92 13.78 -11.04
C ILE A 526 -17.66 14.33 -11.73
N GLU A 527 -17.44 15.65 -11.66
CA GLU A 527 -16.22 16.28 -12.22
C GLU A 527 -14.96 15.92 -11.43
N GLY A 528 -15.07 15.75 -10.11
CA GLY A 528 -14.02 15.24 -9.24
C GLY A 528 -13.64 13.80 -9.60
N GLU A 529 -14.63 12.91 -9.73
CA GLU A 529 -14.43 11.52 -10.15
C GLU A 529 -13.81 11.42 -11.55
N LEU A 530 -14.26 12.23 -12.51
CA LEU A 530 -13.67 12.29 -13.86
C LEU A 530 -12.19 12.72 -13.86
N LYS A 531 -11.78 13.62 -12.96
CA LYS A 531 -10.36 14.02 -12.84
C LYS A 531 -9.47 12.87 -12.35
N GLN A 532 -10.02 11.95 -11.56
CA GLN A 532 -9.28 10.78 -11.07
C GLN A 532 -9.12 9.72 -12.17
N VAL A 533 -10.13 9.57 -13.04
CA VAL A 533 -10.11 8.67 -14.18
C VAL A 533 -9.36 9.34 -15.34
N LYS A 534 -8.03 9.19 -15.39
CA LYS A 534 -7.11 9.77 -16.41
C LYS A 534 -7.28 9.21 -17.83
N ILE A 535 -8.51 9.02 -18.29
CA ILE A 535 -8.85 8.46 -19.59
C ILE A 535 -9.77 9.45 -20.30
N GLU A 536 -9.28 10.07 -21.36
CA GLU A 536 -10.11 10.90 -22.24
C GLU A 536 -10.97 9.99 -23.12
N VAL A 537 -12.29 10.16 -23.07
CA VAL A 537 -13.24 9.40 -23.88
C VAL A 537 -14.03 10.39 -24.74
N GLU A 538 -14.05 10.12 -26.05
CA GLU A 538 -14.84 10.88 -27.02
C GLU A 538 -16.34 10.58 -26.83
N ILE A 539 -17.15 11.63 -26.74
CA ILE A 539 -18.53 11.52 -26.24
C ILE A 539 -19.51 11.33 -27.40
N THR A 540 -20.31 10.26 -27.35
CA THR A 540 -21.60 10.18 -28.06
C THR A 540 -22.75 10.34 -27.07
N LEU A 541 -23.52 11.43 -27.21
CA LEU A 541 -24.65 11.78 -26.33
C LEU A 541 -25.85 10.81 -26.40
N ASP A 542 -25.86 9.89 -27.38
CA ASP A 542 -26.89 8.86 -27.56
C ASP A 542 -26.62 7.57 -26.77
N THR A 543 -25.59 7.57 -25.91
CA THR A 543 -25.25 6.37 -25.13
C THR A 543 -26.16 6.27 -23.90
N ASP A 544 -26.96 5.20 -23.84
CA ASP A 544 -27.86 4.89 -22.72
C ASP A 544 -27.06 4.64 -21.41
N PRO A 545 -27.20 5.47 -20.37
CA PRO A 545 -26.52 5.30 -19.09
C PRO A 545 -26.80 3.95 -18.43
N ALA A 546 -28.00 3.41 -18.60
CA ALA A 546 -28.39 2.14 -17.98
C ALA A 546 -27.61 0.96 -18.57
N LYS A 547 -27.28 1.01 -19.87
CA LYS A 547 -26.42 -0.01 -20.52
C LYS A 547 -24.99 0.05 -19.99
N LEU A 548 -24.45 1.26 -19.81
CA LEU A 548 -23.11 1.45 -19.26
C LEU A 548 -23.04 0.98 -17.80
N GLU A 549 -24.04 1.29 -16.98
CA GLU A 549 -24.14 0.81 -15.58
C GLU A 549 -24.16 -0.71 -15.49
N ARG A 550 -24.96 -1.39 -16.34
CA ARG A 550 -24.96 -2.86 -16.41
C ARG A 550 -23.60 -3.40 -16.81
N ARG A 551 -22.91 -2.75 -17.75
CA ARG A 551 -21.56 -3.17 -18.19
C ARG A 551 -20.52 -2.96 -17.11
N VAL A 552 -20.57 -1.85 -16.36
CA VAL A 552 -19.75 -1.60 -15.17
C VAL A 552 -19.97 -2.70 -14.15
N GLY A 553 -21.21 -3.01 -13.79
CA GLY A 553 -21.53 -4.07 -12.84
C GLY A 553 -21.08 -5.46 -13.30
N ALA A 554 -21.21 -5.77 -14.60
CA ALA A 554 -20.73 -7.04 -15.16
C ALA A 554 -19.19 -7.15 -15.09
N LEU A 555 -18.46 -6.08 -15.42
CA LEU A 555 -17.00 -6.05 -15.34
C LEU A 555 -16.48 -6.08 -13.89
N GLU A 556 -17.18 -5.42 -12.96
CA GLU A 556 -16.90 -5.50 -11.53
C GLU A 556 -17.10 -6.93 -11.00
N ALA A 557 -18.20 -7.59 -11.38
CA ALA A 557 -18.45 -8.98 -11.02
C ALA A 557 -17.41 -9.93 -11.62
N GLU A 558 -16.98 -9.73 -12.87
CA GLU A 558 -15.88 -10.50 -13.46
C GLU A 558 -14.55 -10.28 -12.74
N LEU A 559 -14.23 -9.04 -12.35
CA LEU A 559 -13.03 -8.73 -11.56
C LEU A 559 -13.08 -9.35 -10.17
N GLU A 560 -14.24 -9.38 -9.53
CA GLU A 560 -14.44 -10.01 -8.22
C GLU A 560 -14.33 -11.54 -8.32
N ALA A 561 -14.87 -12.14 -9.39
CA ALA A 561 -14.76 -13.57 -9.66
C ALA A 561 -13.32 -14.04 -9.90
N LEU A 562 -12.43 -13.16 -10.38
CA LEU A 562 -10.99 -13.46 -10.50
C LEU A 562 -10.28 -13.58 -9.15
N GLY A 563 -10.88 -13.08 -8.06
CA GLY A 563 -10.34 -13.18 -6.71
C GLY A 563 -9.01 -12.43 -6.51
N PRO A 564 -8.19 -12.82 -5.51
CA PRO A 564 -6.90 -12.19 -5.27
C PRO A 564 -5.88 -12.55 -6.36
N VAL A 565 -5.41 -11.54 -7.09
CA VAL A 565 -4.51 -11.72 -8.24
C VAL A 565 -3.08 -11.29 -7.93
N ASN A 566 -2.11 -12.15 -8.24
CA ASN A 566 -0.68 -11.87 -8.04
C ASN A 566 -0.03 -11.22 -9.26
N PHE A 567 0.12 -9.88 -9.26
CA PHE A 567 0.78 -9.18 -10.38
C PHE A 567 2.28 -9.47 -10.52
N ARG A 568 2.96 -9.94 -9.46
CA ARG A 568 4.39 -10.31 -9.55
C ARG A 568 4.60 -11.58 -10.37
N ALA A 569 3.58 -12.42 -10.52
CA ALA A 569 3.61 -13.65 -11.31
C ALA A 569 4.09 -13.43 -12.75
N ILE A 570 3.81 -12.26 -13.35
CA ILE A 570 4.30 -11.92 -14.71
C ILE A 570 5.84 -11.92 -14.75
N GLN A 571 6.48 -11.31 -13.75
CA GLN A 571 7.94 -11.21 -13.67
C GLN A 571 8.56 -12.49 -13.09
N ASP A 572 7.91 -13.09 -12.10
CA ASP A 572 8.36 -14.33 -11.48
C ASP A 572 8.35 -15.50 -12.48
N PHE A 573 7.33 -15.58 -13.34
CA PHE A 573 7.29 -16.56 -14.44
C PHE A 573 8.50 -16.40 -15.39
N ARG A 574 8.83 -15.16 -15.79
CA ARG A 574 10.01 -14.89 -16.66
C ARG A 574 11.33 -15.24 -15.99
N ASN A 575 11.41 -15.10 -14.66
CA ASN A 575 12.61 -15.47 -13.91
C ASN A 575 12.73 -16.99 -13.77
N ALA A 576 11.62 -17.67 -13.49
CA ALA A 576 11.55 -19.12 -13.44
C ALA A 576 11.89 -19.75 -14.80
N GLU A 577 11.37 -19.20 -15.90
CA GLU A 577 11.68 -19.62 -17.27
C GLU A 577 13.18 -19.49 -17.60
N ARG A 578 13.80 -18.36 -17.24
CA ARG A 578 15.25 -18.17 -17.40
C ARG A 578 16.06 -19.19 -16.58
N ARG A 579 15.65 -19.44 -15.33
CA ARG A 579 16.30 -20.43 -14.47
C ARG A 579 16.16 -21.84 -15.04
N PHE A 580 14.97 -22.22 -15.51
CA PHE A 580 14.71 -23.51 -16.15
C PHE A 580 15.62 -23.72 -17.35
N ASN A 581 15.70 -22.74 -18.25
CA ASN A 581 16.54 -22.83 -19.45
C ASN A 581 18.03 -22.97 -19.11
N SER A 582 18.51 -22.24 -18.09
CA SER A 582 19.89 -22.35 -17.60
C SER A 582 20.20 -23.75 -17.05
N GLU A 583 19.33 -24.28 -16.18
CA GLU A 583 19.53 -25.60 -15.58
C GLU A 583 19.37 -26.73 -16.61
N LYS A 584 18.47 -26.58 -17.59
CA LYS A 584 18.29 -27.54 -18.68
C LYS A 584 19.56 -27.66 -19.52
N LEU A 585 20.21 -26.54 -19.83
CA LEU A 585 21.46 -26.53 -20.59
C LEU A 585 22.60 -27.26 -19.84
N LYS A 586 22.65 -27.14 -18.51
CA LYS A 586 23.60 -27.90 -17.68
C LYS A 586 23.26 -29.39 -17.63
N HIS A 587 21.98 -29.73 -17.49
CA HIS A 587 21.50 -31.12 -17.55
C HIS A 587 21.92 -31.78 -18.86
N ASP A 588 21.67 -31.12 -20.00
CA ASP A 588 22.00 -31.67 -21.32
C ASP A 588 23.52 -31.88 -21.51
N LYS A 589 24.35 -31.01 -20.92
CA LYS A 589 25.82 -31.20 -20.86
C LYS A 589 26.20 -32.45 -20.06
N LEU A 590 25.60 -32.67 -18.89
CA LEU A 590 25.86 -33.86 -18.09
C LEU A 590 25.40 -35.15 -18.78
N VAL A 591 24.31 -35.09 -19.56
CA VAL A 591 23.87 -36.24 -20.38
C VAL A 591 24.93 -36.58 -21.44
N ALA A 592 25.49 -35.57 -22.11
CA ALA A 592 26.58 -35.78 -23.07
C ALA A 592 27.84 -36.32 -22.40
N GLU A 593 28.21 -35.81 -21.23
CA GLU A 593 29.36 -36.28 -20.43
C GLU A 593 29.18 -37.75 -20.00
N LYS A 594 27.99 -38.12 -19.52
CA LYS A 594 27.65 -39.51 -19.20
C LYS A 594 27.88 -40.44 -20.40
N GLN A 595 27.44 -40.02 -21.59
CA GLN A 595 27.60 -40.83 -22.80
C GLN A 595 29.08 -40.97 -23.18
N ALA A 596 29.85 -39.89 -23.12
CA ALA A 596 31.29 -39.92 -23.38
C ALA A 596 32.04 -40.89 -22.45
N ILE A 597 31.69 -40.93 -21.15
CA ILE A 597 32.30 -41.88 -20.19
C ILE A 597 31.95 -43.33 -20.56
N LEU A 598 30.71 -43.62 -20.96
CA LEU A 598 30.31 -44.96 -21.39
C LEU A 598 31.05 -45.40 -22.66
N ASP A 599 31.25 -44.48 -23.60
CA ASP A 599 32.00 -44.75 -24.83
C ASP A 599 33.47 -45.03 -24.53
N PHE A 600 34.08 -44.22 -23.65
CA PHE A 600 35.45 -44.41 -23.20
C PHE A 600 35.66 -45.76 -22.47
N MET A 601 34.70 -46.19 -21.64
CA MET A 601 34.77 -47.49 -20.98
C MET A 601 34.75 -48.66 -21.98
N ARG A 602 33.95 -48.55 -23.04
CA ARG A 602 33.92 -49.57 -24.11
C ARG A 602 35.26 -49.64 -24.84
N GLU A 603 35.84 -48.49 -25.15
CA GLU A 603 37.17 -48.41 -25.76
C GLU A 603 38.26 -49.04 -24.87
N ILE A 604 38.19 -48.85 -23.55
CA ILE A 604 39.11 -49.49 -22.60
C ILE A 604 38.96 -51.02 -22.64
N ASP A 605 37.75 -51.55 -22.64
CA ASP A 605 37.50 -52.99 -22.67
C ASP A 605 37.99 -53.65 -23.97
N GLU A 606 37.78 -52.99 -25.11
CA GLU A 606 38.29 -53.45 -26.41
C GLU A 606 39.82 -53.48 -26.42
N LYS A 607 40.47 -52.40 -25.97
CA LYS A 607 41.94 -52.33 -25.85
C LYS A 607 42.49 -53.38 -24.88
N LYS A 608 41.81 -53.61 -23.76
CA LYS A 608 42.16 -54.66 -22.78
C LYS A 608 42.19 -56.03 -23.45
N LYS A 609 41.13 -56.37 -24.20
CA LYS A 609 41.05 -57.64 -24.94
C LYS A 609 42.15 -57.75 -26.00
N GLU A 610 42.39 -56.67 -26.75
CA GLU A 610 43.42 -56.65 -27.79
C GLU A 610 44.82 -56.95 -27.23
N VAL A 611 45.22 -56.24 -26.17
CA VAL A 611 46.54 -56.43 -25.52
C VAL A 611 46.68 -57.83 -24.93
N PHE A 612 45.62 -58.36 -24.32
CA PHE A 612 45.60 -59.75 -23.84
C PHE A 612 45.81 -60.75 -24.98
N MET A 613 45.05 -60.63 -26.07
CA MET A 613 45.13 -61.58 -27.19
C MET A 613 46.49 -61.53 -27.89
N GLN A 614 47.08 -60.33 -28.04
CA GLN A 614 48.45 -60.18 -28.55
C GLN A 614 49.46 -60.95 -27.68
N THR A 615 49.39 -60.74 -26.36
CA THR A 615 50.27 -61.40 -25.39
C THR A 615 50.08 -62.92 -25.37
N PHE A 616 48.82 -63.39 -25.35
CA PHE A 616 48.47 -64.80 -25.40
C PHE A 616 49.03 -65.48 -26.66
N ASN A 617 48.85 -64.87 -27.83
CA ASN A 617 49.32 -65.42 -29.10
C ASN A 617 50.85 -65.53 -29.15
N GLU A 618 51.57 -64.53 -28.63
CA GLU A 618 53.03 -64.58 -28.54
C GLU A 618 53.52 -65.69 -27.61
N ILE A 619 52.91 -65.82 -26.43
CA ILE A 619 53.25 -66.87 -25.46
C ILE A 619 52.89 -68.25 -26.01
N SER A 620 51.72 -68.42 -26.64
CA SER A 620 51.29 -69.67 -27.27
C SER A 620 52.27 -70.13 -28.36
N LYS A 621 52.70 -69.21 -29.24
CA LYS A 621 53.72 -69.50 -30.26
C LYS A 621 55.08 -69.88 -29.64
N SER A 622 55.48 -69.16 -28.58
CA SER A 622 56.71 -69.45 -27.84
C SER A 622 56.67 -70.83 -27.18
N PHE A 623 55.53 -71.17 -26.56
CA PHE A 623 55.28 -72.45 -25.92
C PHE A 623 55.36 -73.62 -26.88
N SER A 624 54.67 -73.58 -28.03
CA SER A 624 54.73 -74.64 -29.04
C SER A 624 56.16 -74.86 -29.55
N LYS A 625 56.93 -73.77 -29.74
CA LYS A 625 58.33 -73.85 -30.16
C LYS A 625 59.21 -74.49 -29.09
N ILE A 626 59.11 -74.05 -27.84
CA ILE A 626 59.93 -74.57 -26.75
C ILE A 626 59.58 -76.05 -26.48
N PHE A 627 58.30 -76.42 -26.51
CA PHE A 627 57.89 -77.79 -26.33
C PHE A 627 58.46 -78.73 -27.40
N SER A 628 58.43 -78.32 -28.67
CA SER A 628 59.02 -79.12 -29.76
C SER A 628 60.56 -79.22 -29.69
N GLU A 629 61.25 -78.22 -29.11
CA GLU A 629 62.69 -78.30 -28.81
C GLU A 629 62.97 -79.31 -27.68
N LEU A 630 62.13 -79.35 -26.64
CA LEU A 630 62.28 -80.26 -25.50
C LEU A 630 61.84 -81.70 -25.81
N SER A 631 60.80 -81.86 -26.64
CA SER A 631 60.24 -83.15 -27.07
C SER A 631 60.15 -83.19 -28.61
N PRO A 632 61.24 -83.57 -29.31
CA PRO A 632 61.28 -83.62 -30.77
C PRO A 632 60.21 -84.54 -31.35
N GLY A 633 59.44 -84.01 -32.32
CA GLY A 633 58.29 -84.70 -32.89
C GLY A 633 57.00 -84.57 -32.07
N GLY A 634 57.05 -83.94 -30.90
CA GLY A 634 55.88 -83.56 -30.12
C GLY A 634 55.33 -82.18 -30.48
N VAL A 635 54.05 -81.95 -30.19
CA VAL A 635 53.34 -80.68 -30.41
C VAL A 635 52.59 -80.32 -29.15
N ALA A 636 52.61 -79.07 -28.72
CA ALA A 636 51.77 -78.59 -27.61
C ALA A 636 51.16 -77.23 -27.95
N GLY A 637 50.01 -76.94 -27.36
CA GLY A 637 49.24 -75.73 -27.58
C GLY A 637 48.58 -75.23 -26.31
N LEU A 638 48.34 -73.92 -26.28
CA LEU A 638 47.54 -73.24 -25.28
C LEU A 638 46.17 -72.94 -25.86
N ILE A 639 45.11 -73.24 -25.10
CA ILE A 639 43.72 -73.12 -25.55
C ILE A 639 42.96 -72.27 -24.53
N LEU A 640 42.32 -71.20 -25.00
CA LEU A 640 41.38 -70.45 -24.17
C LEU A 640 40.04 -71.17 -24.16
N GLU A 641 39.43 -71.31 -22.99
CA GLU A 641 38.07 -71.87 -22.90
C GLU A 641 37.03 -71.00 -23.62
N ASN A 642 37.28 -69.69 -23.68
CA ASN A 642 36.44 -68.73 -24.39
C ASN A 642 37.30 -67.68 -25.13
N GLU A 643 37.40 -67.78 -26.45
CA GLU A 643 38.17 -66.81 -27.26
C GLU A 643 37.43 -65.47 -27.46
N GLU A 644 36.09 -65.48 -27.43
CA GLU A 644 35.30 -64.26 -27.61
C GLU A 644 35.34 -63.37 -26.36
N ILE A 645 35.32 -63.98 -25.18
CA ILE A 645 35.44 -63.28 -23.90
C ILE A 645 36.50 -63.98 -23.04
N PRO A 646 37.80 -63.73 -23.31
CA PRO A 646 38.89 -64.43 -22.65
C PRO A 646 38.89 -64.31 -21.13
N PHE A 647 38.38 -63.20 -20.60
CA PHE A 647 38.35 -62.92 -19.17
C PHE A 647 37.28 -63.69 -18.39
N GLU A 648 36.32 -64.34 -19.07
CA GLU A 648 35.28 -65.18 -18.44
C GLU A 648 35.63 -66.67 -18.47
N GLY A 649 36.69 -67.07 -19.17
CA GLY A 649 37.16 -68.46 -19.25
C GLY A 649 38.53 -68.69 -18.59
N GLY A 650 39.00 -69.92 -18.64
CA GLY A 650 40.34 -70.34 -18.27
C GLY A 650 41.29 -70.56 -19.45
N LEU A 651 42.51 -70.99 -19.11
CA LEU A 651 43.57 -71.39 -20.02
C LEU A 651 43.88 -72.88 -19.84
N GLU A 652 43.61 -73.67 -20.86
CA GLU A 652 43.94 -75.09 -20.93
C GLU A 652 45.26 -75.32 -21.67
N ILE A 653 45.96 -76.38 -21.29
CA ILE A 653 47.22 -76.78 -21.90
C ILE A 653 47.06 -78.19 -22.45
N GLU A 654 47.33 -78.34 -23.74
CA GLU A 654 47.32 -79.63 -24.42
C GLU A 654 48.70 -79.94 -24.98
N ALA A 655 49.13 -81.19 -24.84
CA ALA A 655 50.39 -81.66 -25.40
C ALA A 655 50.24 -83.05 -26.01
N LYS A 656 50.98 -83.25 -27.09
CA LYS A 656 51.13 -84.49 -27.85
C LYS A 656 52.62 -84.86 -27.84
N PRO A 657 53.07 -85.71 -26.93
CA PRO A 657 54.42 -86.26 -26.97
C PRO A 657 54.65 -87.11 -28.23
N ALA A 658 55.92 -87.29 -28.62
CA ALA A 658 56.27 -88.06 -29.81
C ALA A 658 55.67 -89.48 -29.77
N GLY A 659 54.91 -89.84 -30.81
CA GLY A 659 54.28 -91.16 -30.93
C GLY A 659 53.03 -91.40 -30.06
N LYS A 660 52.50 -90.38 -29.37
CA LYS A 660 51.28 -90.46 -28.54
C LYS A 660 50.15 -89.58 -29.07
N GLU A 661 48.96 -89.74 -28.50
CA GLU A 661 47.79 -88.88 -28.77
C GLU A 661 47.88 -87.55 -28.02
N ILE A 662 47.08 -86.56 -28.46
CA ILE A 662 46.94 -85.28 -27.76
C ILE A 662 46.23 -85.54 -26.44
N ALA A 663 46.78 -85.04 -25.34
CA ALA A 663 46.16 -85.12 -24.03
C ALA A 663 46.34 -83.80 -23.28
N ARG A 664 45.40 -83.51 -22.38
CA ARG A 664 45.56 -82.43 -21.40
C ARG A 664 46.69 -82.76 -20.43
N VAL A 665 47.32 -81.73 -19.88
CA VAL A 665 48.51 -81.90 -19.01
C VAL A 665 48.25 -82.85 -17.84
N GLU A 666 47.04 -82.89 -17.29
CA GLU A 666 46.66 -83.76 -16.18
C GLU A 666 46.75 -85.26 -16.52
N ALA A 667 46.61 -85.63 -17.79
CA ALA A 667 46.60 -87.02 -18.27
C ALA A 667 47.98 -87.52 -18.74
N LEU A 668 48.99 -86.66 -18.80
CA LEU A 668 50.36 -87.02 -19.23
C LEU A 668 51.13 -87.82 -18.16
N SER A 669 52.20 -88.52 -18.58
CA SER A 669 53.13 -89.19 -17.64
C SER A 669 53.95 -88.18 -16.83
N GLY A 670 54.56 -88.60 -15.70
CA GLY A 670 55.30 -87.69 -14.80
C GLY A 670 56.40 -86.87 -15.50
N GLY A 671 57.19 -87.48 -16.37
CA GLY A 671 58.23 -86.77 -17.14
C GLY A 671 57.67 -85.85 -18.22
N GLU A 672 56.61 -86.25 -18.91
CA GLU A 672 55.94 -85.42 -19.92
C GLU A 672 55.24 -84.21 -19.31
N LYS A 673 54.62 -84.40 -18.13
CA LYS A 673 54.08 -83.33 -17.30
C LYS A 673 55.14 -82.31 -16.92
N ALA A 674 56.29 -82.77 -16.43
CA ALA A 674 57.41 -81.91 -16.08
C ALA A 674 57.92 -81.13 -17.30
N LEU A 675 58.07 -81.77 -18.46
CA LEU A 675 58.49 -81.09 -19.69
C LEU A 675 57.48 -80.07 -20.20
N THR A 676 56.18 -80.38 -20.11
CA THR A 676 55.12 -79.46 -20.54
C THR A 676 55.07 -78.24 -19.63
N ALA A 677 55.16 -78.44 -18.32
CA ALA A 677 55.23 -77.34 -17.34
C ALA A 677 56.50 -76.48 -17.55
N LEU A 678 57.66 -77.10 -17.75
CA LEU A 678 58.90 -76.37 -18.06
C LEU A 678 58.79 -75.60 -19.37
N ALA A 679 58.24 -76.19 -20.43
CA ALA A 679 58.03 -75.51 -21.70
C ALA A 679 57.14 -74.27 -21.54
N PHE A 680 56.07 -74.38 -20.75
CA PHE A 680 55.21 -73.25 -20.45
C PHE A 680 55.94 -72.19 -19.64
N ILE A 681 56.61 -72.55 -18.56
CA ILE A 681 57.37 -71.60 -17.74
C ILE A 681 58.43 -70.88 -18.59
N PHE A 682 59.22 -71.59 -19.40
CA PHE A 682 60.19 -70.98 -20.30
C PHE A 682 59.54 -70.10 -21.37
N SER A 683 58.30 -70.39 -21.80
CA SER A 683 57.57 -69.52 -22.73
C SER A 683 57.21 -68.17 -22.11
N LEU A 684 56.79 -68.18 -20.83
CA LEU A 684 56.55 -66.96 -20.04
C LEU A 684 57.85 -66.17 -19.83
N GLN A 685 58.93 -66.89 -19.50
CA GLN A 685 60.26 -66.30 -19.29
C GLN A 685 60.80 -65.63 -20.55
N ARG A 686 60.56 -66.21 -21.73
CA ARG A 686 60.97 -65.63 -22.99
C ARG A 686 60.17 -64.39 -23.36
N PHE A 687 58.88 -64.37 -23.05
CA PHE A 687 58.03 -63.20 -23.30
C PHE A 687 58.42 -62.02 -22.39
N ARG A 688 58.68 -62.29 -21.11
CA ARG A 688 59.11 -61.28 -20.15
C ARG A 688 60.34 -61.77 -19.36
N PRO A 689 61.56 -61.57 -19.91
CA PRO A 689 62.79 -62.01 -19.25
C PRO A 689 62.95 -61.27 -17.92
N THR A 690 63.35 -62.02 -16.90
CA THR A 690 63.61 -61.49 -15.55
C THR A 690 65.09 -61.50 -15.25
N THR A 691 65.49 -60.68 -14.28
CA THR A 691 66.90 -60.53 -13.89
C THR A 691 67.50 -61.81 -13.30
N LEU A 692 66.68 -62.62 -12.62
CA LEU A 692 67.12 -63.79 -11.86
C LEU A 692 66.08 -64.91 -11.92
N TYR A 693 66.54 -66.10 -12.31
CA TYR A 693 65.83 -67.37 -12.24
C TYR A 693 66.43 -68.27 -11.17
N VAL A 694 65.57 -68.89 -10.35
CA VAL A 694 65.97 -69.84 -9.33
C VAL A 694 65.22 -71.15 -9.54
N LEU A 695 65.97 -72.22 -9.76
CA LEU A 695 65.46 -73.53 -10.15
C LEU A 695 65.95 -74.57 -9.13
N ASP A 696 65.05 -75.14 -8.32
CA ASP A 696 65.36 -76.14 -7.29
C ASP A 696 64.83 -77.51 -7.69
N GLU A 697 65.74 -78.42 -8.08
CA GLU A 697 65.44 -79.82 -8.41
C GLU A 697 64.37 -80.00 -9.51
N ILE A 698 64.40 -79.14 -10.54
CA ILE A 698 63.50 -79.22 -11.70
C ILE A 698 63.72 -80.48 -12.57
N ASP A 699 64.79 -81.22 -12.28
CA ASP A 699 65.29 -82.39 -12.97
C ASP A 699 64.79 -83.72 -12.40
N ALA A 700 64.14 -83.72 -11.22
CA ALA A 700 63.83 -84.95 -10.47
C ALA A 700 62.99 -86.00 -11.21
N HIS A 701 62.20 -85.59 -12.22
CA HIS A 701 61.28 -86.47 -12.97
C HIS A 701 61.64 -86.60 -14.45
N LEU A 702 62.82 -86.13 -14.88
CA LEU A 702 63.26 -86.15 -16.27
C LEU A 702 64.23 -87.32 -16.54
N ASP A 703 64.15 -87.89 -17.73
CA ASP A 703 65.16 -88.83 -18.22
C ASP A 703 66.42 -88.09 -18.71
N ASP A 704 67.54 -88.80 -18.86
CA ASP A 704 68.82 -88.19 -19.22
C ASP A 704 68.79 -87.46 -20.58
N GLN A 705 67.98 -87.93 -21.54
CA GLN A 705 67.89 -87.33 -22.86
C GLN A 705 67.17 -85.98 -22.81
N ASN A 706 66.03 -85.90 -22.12
CA ASN A 706 65.31 -84.63 -21.96
C ASN A 706 66.05 -83.69 -21.02
N LEU A 707 66.73 -84.22 -20.00
CA LEU A 707 67.58 -83.45 -19.09
C LEU A 707 68.66 -82.67 -19.86
N ARG A 708 69.34 -83.28 -20.83
CA ARG A 708 70.34 -82.60 -21.67
C ARG A 708 69.73 -81.43 -22.46
N ARG A 709 68.53 -81.60 -23.02
CA ARG A 709 67.84 -80.53 -23.76
C ARG A 709 67.44 -79.37 -22.85
N VAL A 710 66.95 -79.68 -21.65
CA VAL A 710 66.64 -78.65 -20.65
C VAL A 710 67.92 -77.94 -20.21
N ALA A 711 69.02 -78.65 -20.00
CA ALA A 711 70.32 -78.06 -19.66
C ALA A 711 70.81 -77.09 -20.74
N GLU A 712 70.72 -77.47 -22.03
CA GLU A 712 71.04 -76.60 -23.16
C GLU A 712 70.13 -75.37 -23.25
N LEU A 713 68.84 -75.53 -22.97
CA LEU A 713 67.89 -74.41 -22.93
C LEU A 713 68.26 -73.42 -21.81
N ILE A 714 68.52 -73.92 -20.59
CA ILE A 714 68.93 -73.10 -19.45
C ILE A 714 70.26 -72.37 -19.75
N SER A 715 71.22 -73.04 -20.36
CA SER A 715 72.50 -72.46 -20.77
C SER A 715 72.34 -71.34 -21.82
N ARG A 716 71.36 -71.47 -22.73
CA ARG A 716 71.03 -70.38 -23.66
C ARG A 716 70.38 -69.21 -22.92
N SER A 717 69.41 -69.48 -22.05
CA SER A 717 68.74 -68.46 -21.25
C SER A 717 69.68 -67.74 -20.29
N SER A 718 70.73 -68.42 -19.79
CA SER A 718 71.70 -67.83 -18.86
C SER A 718 72.55 -66.71 -19.47
N ARG A 719 72.51 -66.54 -20.80
CA ARG A 719 73.18 -65.42 -21.50
C ARG A 719 72.46 -64.10 -21.31
N GLU A 720 71.14 -64.14 -21.13
CA GLU A 720 70.28 -62.96 -21.01
C GLU A 720 69.84 -62.71 -19.57
N SER A 721 69.73 -63.77 -18.76
CA SER A 721 69.26 -63.73 -17.38
C SER A 721 70.19 -64.51 -16.46
N GLN A 722 70.31 -64.09 -15.20
CA GLN A 722 71.06 -64.86 -14.22
C GLN A 722 70.26 -66.11 -13.81
N VAL A 723 70.91 -67.28 -13.74
CA VAL A 723 70.25 -68.53 -13.32
C VAL A 723 71.00 -69.16 -12.15
N ILE A 724 70.24 -69.53 -11.11
CA ILE A 724 70.71 -70.31 -9.98
C ILE A 724 69.99 -71.65 -10.00
N LEU A 725 70.72 -72.72 -10.22
CA LEU A 725 70.20 -74.08 -10.36
C LEU A 725 70.68 -74.96 -9.20
N VAL A 726 69.76 -75.61 -8.49
CA VAL A 726 70.09 -76.70 -7.57
C VAL A 726 69.80 -78.02 -8.28
N THR A 727 70.82 -78.86 -8.41
CA THR A 727 70.74 -80.11 -9.18
C THR A 727 71.64 -81.19 -8.57
N LEU A 728 71.32 -82.44 -8.88
CA LEU A 728 72.13 -83.63 -8.59
C LEU A 728 72.63 -84.32 -9.87
N HIS A 729 72.21 -83.86 -11.05
CA HIS A 729 72.47 -84.54 -12.31
C HIS A 729 73.64 -83.94 -13.07
N ASP A 730 74.59 -84.77 -13.49
CA ASP A 730 75.82 -84.36 -14.17
C ASP A 730 75.57 -83.54 -15.44
N SER A 731 74.51 -83.85 -16.21
CA SER A 731 74.19 -83.13 -17.45
C SER A 731 73.77 -81.67 -17.21
N MET A 732 73.23 -81.36 -16.03
CA MET A 732 72.90 -79.98 -15.63
C MET A 732 74.12 -79.26 -15.06
N MET A 733 75.02 -80.00 -14.41
CA MET A 733 76.27 -79.46 -13.89
C MET A 733 77.22 -79.04 -15.01
N SER A 734 77.28 -79.81 -16.09
CA SER A 734 78.23 -79.61 -17.20
C SER A 734 78.04 -78.30 -17.96
N VAL A 735 76.83 -77.72 -17.93
CA VAL A 735 76.51 -76.46 -18.62
C VAL A 735 76.69 -75.21 -17.74
N SER A 736 77.07 -75.39 -16.47
CA SER A 736 77.18 -74.28 -15.50
C SER A 736 78.51 -73.52 -15.60
N ASP A 737 78.46 -72.19 -15.43
CA ASP A 737 79.66 -71.34 -15.42
C ASP A 737 80.44 -71.51 -14.10
N ARG A 738 79.70 -71.70 -13.01
CA ARG A 738 80.23 -71.89 -11.65
C ARG A 738 79.47 -72.96 -10.92
N LEU A 739 80.20 -73.82 -10.21
CA LEU A 739 79.63 -74.91 -9.44
C LEU A 739 80.01 -74.78 -7.95
N PHE A 740 79.00 -74.86 -7.08
CA PHE A 740 79.17 -74.88 -5.63
C PHE A 740 78.71 -76.20 -5.06
N GLY A 741 79.66 -76.97 -4.54
CA GLY A 741 79.39 -78.17 -3.76
C GLY A 741 78.98 -77.82 -2.34
N VAL A 742 77.82 -78.28 -1.90
CA VAL A 742 77.34 -78.22 -0.53
C VAL A 742 77.49 -79.62 0.07
N THR A 743 78.21 -79.73 1.18
CA THR A 743 78.32 -80.99 1.92
C THR A 743 78.09 -80.74 3.40
N MET A 744 77.57 -81.75 4.08
CA MET A 744 77.32 -81.71 5.50
C MET A 744 78.22 -82.75 6.17
N GLY A 745 79.14 -82.28 7.00
CA GLY A 745 79.98 -83.16 7.81
C GLY A 745 79.22 -83.76 9.00
N LYS A 746 79.89 -84.62 9.77
CA LYS A 746 79.37 -85.22 11.02
C LYS A 746 78.92 -84.20 12.09
N SER A 747 79.26 -82.92 11.91
CA SER A 747 78.86 -81.82 12.78
C SER A 747 77.44 -81.29 12.55
N GLY A 748 76.74 -81.74 11.50
CA GLY A 748 75.40 -81.25 11.15
C GLY A 748 75.36 -79.81 10.62
N VAL A 749 76.51 -79.31 10.13
CA VAL A 749 76.66 -77.96 9.57
C VAL A 749 77.04 -78.07 8.10
N SER A 750 76.29 -77.39 7.23
CA SER A 750 76.58 -77.30 5.79
C SER A 750 77.85 -76.47 5.56
N ARG A 751 78.73 -76.99 4.72
CA ARG A 751 79.93 -76.30 4.22
C ARG A 751 79.85 -76.21 2.71
N LEU A 752 80.35 -75.10 2.17
CA LEU A 752 80.43 -74.85 0.74
C LEU A 752 81.86 -75.02 0.24
N PHE A 753 81.96 -75.60 -0.95
CA PHE A 753 83.17 -75.76 -1.73
C PHE A 753 82.90 -75.19 -3.11
N SER A 754 83.76 -74.28 -3.57
CA SER A 754 83.65 -73.71 -4.91
C SER A 754 84.51 -74.53 -5.86
N VAL A 755 83.98 -74.87 -7.02
CA VAL A 755 84.73 -75.43 -8.13
C VAL A 755 84.41 -74.57 -9.36
N GLU A 756 85.43 -73.93 -9.91
CA GLU A 756 85.30 -73.25 -11.21
C GLU A 756 85.51 -74.32 -12.30
N LEU A 757 84.49 -74.55 -13.12
CA LEU A 757 84.56 -75.49 -14.25
C LEU A 757 85.29 -74.88 -15.46
N ALA A 758 85.50 -73.55 -15.45
CA ALA A 758 86.30 -72.83 -16.43
C ALA A 758 87.78 -73.25 -16.33
N GLY A 759 88.14 -74.29 -17.08
CA GLY A 759 89.48 -74.86 -17.14
C GLY A 759 89.56 -76.39 -16.99
N LEU A 760 88.44 -77.07 -16.71
CA LEU A 760 88.37 -78.54 -16.62
C LEU A 760 87.84 -79.20 -17.91
N ALA A 761 87.52 -78.41 -18.93
CA ALA A 761 87.25 -78.88 -20.29
C ALA A 761 88.49 -78.65 -21.16
N ALA A 762 89.48 -79.53 -21.01
CA ALA A 762 90.54 -79.80 -21.99
C ALA A 762 90.83 -81.31 -21.97
#